data_AF-A0A316VXT8-F1
#
_entry.id   AF-A0A316VXT8-F1
#
_cell.length_a   1.000
_cell.length_b   1.000
_cell.length_c   1.000
_cell.angle_alpha   90.00
_cell.angle_beta   90.00
_cell.angle_gamma   90.00
#
_symmetry.space_group_name_H-M   'P 1'
#
loop_
_entity.id
_entity.type
_entity.pdbx_description
1 polymer ?
#
loop_
_entity_poly.entity_id
_entity_poly.type
_entity_poly.pdbx_seq_one_letter_code
_entity_poly.pdbx_strand_id
1 'polypeptide(L)'
;MISTKNRERDAPSAASSSTSAPIPSERIQRTNQLLVDTSAAAREHESLADYVPSFWTIFQLVLLPRVISAFLRRIADCDETYNYWEPLHLLSWVSNSQDAISSAPLQAFQTWEYAPQYALRSWSYIALHLPAAAWIPQLLGWQKVNALYSTRMFLAWVCSFTEACLVRSVGTCIHPRVAQYMLFVLLPSAGMFQASTALLPSTLAMCTTTLAMSYALQPSTSAKGFAVNAAILPQTIQTRQRNLKIILSFATGAVLGWPFALVLSFPFVLEEIFCPSGQLVPLSRYLCFTYARVLASLPGLLASLSLVSGLFLVDMAAYGRPVLGTLNIIIYNIFSAQRGAGPELYGTEAWWYYLRNLSLLWNPLVVVLAIVVWPMLLLCRLVVPTIFAASSSAATNPAKVQMNKRETTLSNAPLILLMLRTAPFNLWLLLMSMQPHKEERFIFPAFPLLAFNAALSLHLSIELLRVVLGKLKGVLGPSKIGSGRSDDIYPTLSRLHSIVATTILALSALTSISRSAQSVLAFSGPTETLEYLSNYELPRSAVQSCPTIVDAQTREAWRSLESLSQIERYAQALQLPRVDLNKADAGCSDAQNELDAQRGGTRLCYAKEWHRFPSHFHVPSHVEVRFVKSDFQGILPQHFERGAIHGASGLAKSLLDLWSWRNITRTERRGFNDLNKEERDRYVEVDTCNYLIDVDFPHRYAEQGGAHLSNNEPTYEPRYTHDPNWTALACYPFLDIEHSHAVPGSSKMVKLVAILKRAFWIPLPRALFDETNKFGDYCLLRREAKEA
;
A
#
# COMPACT_ATOMS: atom_id res chain seq x y z
N MET A 1 -55.79 -35.61 -53.44
CA MET A 1 -54.69 -36.35 -52.77
C MET A 1 -54.37 -35.61 -51.48
N ILE A 2 -55.18 -35.76 -50.41
CA ILE A 2 -55.22 -36.88 -49.46
C ILE A 2 -53.84 -37.18 -48.88
N SER A 3 -53.55 -36.61 -47.70
CA SER A 3 -53.50 -37.30 -46.40
C SER A 3 -52.44 -36.61 -45.51
N THR A 4 -52.79 -35.67 -44.63
CA THR A 4 -53.32 -35.84 -43.26
C THR A 4 -52.42 -36.63 -42.31
N LYS A 5 -51.92 -35.98 -41.25
CA LYS A 5 -52.57 -36.12 -39.93
C LYS A 5 -52.16 -35.01 -38.94
N ASN A 6 -53.19 -34.30 -38.49
CA ASN A 6 -53.24 -33.41 -37.34
C ASN A 6 -52.98 -34.15 -36.02
N ARG A 7 -52.53 -33.42 -34.99
CA ARG A 7 -53.42 -33.19 -33.82
C ARG A 7 -53.04 -31.92 -33.06
N GLU A 8 -54.07 -31.10 -32.87
CA GLU A 8 -54.15 -29.86 -32.11
C GLU A 8 -54.28 -30.09 -30.60
N ARG A 9 -53.93 -29.01 -29.87
CA ARG A 9 -54.48 -28.50 -28.58
C ARG A 9 -54.37 -29.38 -27.34
N ASP A 10 -53.73 -28.82 -26.31
CA ASP A 10 -54.44 -28.40 -25.09
C ASP A 10 -53.58 -27.40 -24.28
N ALA A 11 -54.17 -26.26 -23.95
CA ALA A 11 -53.84 -25.46 -22.77
C ALA A 11 -55.13 -25.37 -21.94
N PRO A 12 -55.06 -25.50 -20.62
CA PRO A 12 -55.29 -24.30 -19.82
C PRO A 12 -54.35 -24.13 -18.61
N SER A 13 -54.28 -22.88 -18.19
CA SER A 13 -53.64 -22.27 -17.03
C SER A 13 -53.68 -23.04 -15.70
N ALA A 14 -52.56 -23.01 -14.97
CA ALA A 14 -52.54 -22.76 -13.53
C ALA A 14 -51.16 -22.24 -13.09
N ALA A 15 -51.15 -21.11 -12.39
CA ALA A 15 -49.98 -20.45 -11.84
C ALA A 15 -49.35 -21.24 -10.68
N SER A 16 -48.02 -21.21 -10.56
CA SER A 16 -47.28 -20.83 -9.35
C SER A 16 -45.81 -21.29 -9.37
N SER A 17 -44.99 -20.52 -8.66
CA SER A 17 -43.56 -20.71 -8.33
C SER A 17 -42.54 -20.15 -9.33
N SER A 18 -42.30 -18.85 -9.14
CA SER A 18 -41.02 -18.19 -9.40
C SER A 18 -39.86 -19.01 -8.83
N THR A 19 -39.05 -19.60 -9.70
CA THR A 19 -37.67 -19.96 -9.40
C THR A 19 -36.77 -18.97 -10.12
N SER A 20 -36.01 -18.23 -9.31
CA SER A 20 -35.01 -17.26 -9.73
C SER A 20 -34.04 -17.88 -10.74
N ALA A 21 -33.86 -17.21 -11.87
CA ALA A 21 -32.81 -17.56 -12.83
C ALA A 21 -31.44 -17.53 -12.11
N PRO A 22 -30.60 -18.56 -12.23
CA PRO A 22 -29.25 -18.50 -11.71
C PRO A 22 -28.45 -17.44 -12.50
N ILE A 23 -27.76 -16.57 -11.76
CA ILE A 23 -26.81 -15.57 -12.27
C ILE A 23 -25.86 -16.25 -13.27
N PRO A 24 -25.54 -15.65 -14.44
CA PRO A 24 -24.68 -16.31 -15.43
C PRO A 24 -23.29 -16.53 -14.85
N SER A 25 -22.94 -17.80 -14.57
CA SER A 25 -21.59 -18.20 -14.19
C SER A 25 -20.78 -18.45 -15.47
N GLU A 26 -19.74 -17.66 -15.68
CA GLU A 26 -18.84 -17.82 -16.82
C GLU A 26 -17.93 -19.03 -16.56
N ARG A 27 -18.36 -20.23 -17.01
CA ARG A 27 -17.56 -21.47 -16.91
C ARG A 27 -16.33 -21.35 -17.82
N ILE A 28 -15.15 -21.14 -17.23
CA ILE A 28 -13.88 -20.94 -17.96
C ILE A 28 -13.48 -22.24 -18.68
N GLN A 29 -13.14 -22.15 -19.97
CA GLN A 29 -12.57 -23.28 -20.71
C GLN A 29 -11.17 -23.62 -20.14
N ARG A 30 -10.97 -24.88 -19.71
CA ARG A 30 -9.78 -25.42 -19.00
C ARG A 30 -8.47 -25.47 -19.83
N THR A 31 -8.38 -24.76 -20.95
CA THR A 31 -7.31 -24.96 -21.94
C THR A 31 -5.98 -24.27 -21.60
N ASN A 32 -5.94 -23.37 -20.61
CA ASN A 32 -4.76 -22.55 -20.31
C ASN A 32 -4.15 -22.72 -18.90
N GLN A 33 -4.65 -23.66 -18.09
CA GLN A 33 -4.19 -23.83 -16.70
C GLN A 33 -2.85 -24.59 -16.64
N LEU A 34 -1.92 -24.12 -15.80
CA LEU A 34 -0.63 -24.77 -15.57
C LEU A 34 -0.68 -25.94 -14.58
N LEU A 35 -1.72 -26.00 -13.74
CA LEU A 35 -1.96 -27.09 -12.81
C LEU A 35 -3.25 -27.82 -13.22
N VAL A 36 -3.25 -29.15 -13.11
CA VAL A 36 -4.42 -30.00 -13.43
C VAL A 36 -4.91 -30.72 -12.18
N ASP A 37 -6.24 -30.82 -12.04
CA ASP A 37 -6.86 -31.61 -10.98
C ASP A 37 -6.58 -33.10 -11.15
N THR A 38 -6.02 -33.72 -10.11
CA THR A 38 -5.53 -35.09 -10.16
C THR A 38 -6.57 -36.19 -9.90
N SER A 39 -7.87 -35.89 -9.77
CA SER A 39 -8.86 -36.91 -9.36
C SER A 39 -10.06 -37.05 -10.30
N ALA A 40 -10.49 -38.30 -10.52
CA ALA A 40 -11.74 -38.65 -11.18
C ALA A 40 -12.98 -38.41 -10.28
N ALA A 41 -12.81 -38.43 -8.95
CA ALA A 41 -13.86 -38.19 -7.96
C ALA A 41 -14.28 -36.71 -7.84
N ALA A 42 -13.45 -35.76 -8.28
CA ALA A 42 -13.82 -34.34 -8.39
C ALA A 42 -14.84 -34.07 -9.50
N ARG A 43 -15.10 -35.03 -10.40
CA ARG A 43 -16.05 -34.85 -11.51
C ARG A 43 -17.52 -34.86 -11.08
N GLU A 44 -17.85 -35.44 -9.92
CA GLU A 44 -19.25 -35.64 -9.51
C GLU A 44 -19.75 -34.68 -8.42
N HIS A 45 -18.87 -33.99 -7.65
CA HIS A 45 -19.30 -33.28 -6.44
C HIS A 45 -18.91 -31.80 -6.28
N GLU A 46 -18.30 -31.13 -7.26
CA GLU A 46 -17.73 -29.79 -7.05
C GLU A 46 -18.17 -28.74 -8.09
N SER A 47 -19.29 -28.06 -7.83
CA SER A 47 -19.64 -26.81 -8.55
C SER A 47 -18.92 -25.57 -8.00
N LEU A 48 -18.46 -25.62 -6.74
CA LEU A 48 -17.81 -24.51 -6.01
C LEU A 48 -16.27 -24.55 -6.06
N ALA A 49 -15.65 -25.69 -6.34
CA ALA A 49 -14.18 -25.80 -6.40
C ALA A 49 -13.58 -25.18 -7.66
N ASP A 50 -14.33 -25.23 -8.76
CA ASP A 50 -13.99 -24.63 -10.05
C ASP A 50 -14.39 -23.15 -10.14
N TYR A 51 -14.95 -22.58 -9.06
CA TYR A 51 -15.47 -21.22 -9.07
C TYR A 51 -14.35 -20.19 -8.94
N VAL A 52 -14.15 -19.39 -10.00
CA VAL A 52 -13.40 -18.14 -9.92
C VAL A 52 -14.41 -17.00 -9.83
N PRO A 53 -14.41 -16.18 -8.77
CA PRO A 53 -15.32 -15.04 -8.70
C PRO A 53 -15.14 -14.10 -9.89
N SER A 54 -16.22 -13.43 -10.30
CA SER A 54 -16.14 -12.46 -11.40
C SER A 54 -15.17 -11.32 -11.06
N PHE A 55 -14.62 -10.65 -12.08
CA PHE A 55 -13.73 -9.51 -11.86
C PHE A 55 -14.36 -8.47 -10.92
N TRP A 56 -15.62 -8.10 -11.15
CA TRP A 56 -16.34 -7.12 -10.34
C TRP A 56 -16.56 -7.58 -8.91
N THR A 57 -16.85 -8.87 -8.71
CA THR A 57 -16.96 -9.45 -7.36
C THR A 57 -15.65 -9.36 -6.60
N ILE A 58 -14.53 -9.73 -7.24
CA ILE A 58 -13.19 -9.62 -6.63
C ILE A 58 -12.88 -8.16 -6.30
N PHE A 59 -13.10 -7.27 -7.27
CA PHE A 59 -12.85 -5.84 -7.12
C PHE A 59 -13.63 -5.24 -5.95
N GLN A 60 -14.93 -5.51 -5.85
CA GLN A 60 -15.77 -5.00 -4.76
C GLN A 60 -15.33 -5.55 -3.39
N LEU A 61 -14.99 -6.84 -3.31
CA LEU A 61 -14.55 -7.47 -2.07
C LEU A 61 -13.23 -6.87 -1.57
N VAL A 62 -12.26 -6.64 -2.47
CA VAL A 62 -10.96 -6.06 -2.12
C VAL A 62 -11.05 -4.55 -1.90
N LEU A 63 -11.91 -3.85 -2.63
CA LEU A 63 -12.09 -2.40 -2.49
C LEU A 63 -12.52 -2.01 -1.08
N LEU A 64 -13.44 -2.77 -0.46
CA LEU A 64 -13.94 -2.46 0.87
C LEU A 64 -12.83 -2.30 1.92
N PRO A 65 -11.93 -3.27 2.18
CA PRO A 65 -10.83 -3.08 3.13
C PRO A 65 -9.81 -2.03 2.68
N ARG A 66 -9.64 -1.74 1.37
CA ARG A 66 -8.75 -0.65 0.91
C ARG A 66 -9.34 0.73 1.20
N VAL A 67 -10.65 0.87 1.07
CA VAL A 67 -11.38 2.08 1.47
C VAL A 67 -11.30 2.29 2.98
N ILE A 68 -11.47 1.23 3.78
CA ILE A 68 -11.27 1.30 5.24
C ILE A 68 -9.84 1.76 5.56
N SER A 69 -8.83 1.24 4.84
CA SER A 69 -7.44 1.70 4.94
C SER A 69 -7.28 3.19 4.63
N ALA A 70 -7.97 3.71 3.61
CA ALA A 70 -7.88 5.13 3.22
C ALA A 70 -8.21 6.08 4.38
N PHE A 71 -9.18 5.70 5.23
CA PHE A 71 -9.60 6.51 6.38
C PHE A 71 -8.81 6.19 7.65
N LEU A 72 -8.62 4.92 7.96
CA LEU A 72 -8.12 4.51 9.27
C LEU A 72 -6.59 4.37 9.34
N ARG A 73 -5.91 4.22 8.20
CA ARG A 73 -4.46 4.06 8.24
C ARG A 73 -3.78 5.39 8.55
N ARG A 74 -2.70 5.28 9.30
CA ARG A 74 -1.83 6.41 9.63
C ARG A 74 -0.69 6.54 8.64
N ILE A 75 -0.12 7.73 8.64
CA ILE A 75 1.16 8.00 8.02
C ILE A 75 2.23 7.61 9.04
N ALA A 76 2.94 6.52 8.77
CA ALA A 76 3.99 5.99 9.65
C ALA A 76 5.40 6.34 9.15
N ASP A 77 5.49 6.89 7.94
CA ASP A 77 6.73 7.14 7.22
C ASP A 77 6.84 8.65 6.94
N CYS A 78 7.90 9.27 7.47
CA CYS A 78 8.11 10.71 7.33
C CYS A 78 8.40 11.13 5.88
N ASP A 79 8.92 10.26 5.02
CA ASP A 79 9.04 10.60 3.59
C ASP A 79 7.69 10.64 2.92
N GLU A 80 6.73 9.80 3.33
CA GLU A 80 5.37 9.89 2.80
C GLU A 80 4.84 11.32 3.03
N THR A 81 5.02 11.85 4.24
CA THR A 81 4.69 13.25 4.55
C THR A 81 5.51 14.22 3.71
N TYR A 82 6.81 14.30 3.95
CA TYR A 82 7.63 15.43 3.49
C TYR A 82 8.02 15.37 2.02
N ASN A 83 8.13 14.17 1.44
CA ASN A 83 8.50 14.00 0.04
C ASN A 83 7.27 13.84 -0.89
N TYR A 84 6.06 13.62 -0.37
CA TYR A 84 4.90 13.42 -1.24
C TYR A 84 3.65 14.19 -0.82
N TRP A 85 3.19 14.10 0.42
CA TRP A 85 2.03 14.88 0.86
C TRP A 85 2.29 16.38 0.83
N GLU A 86 3.48 16.82 1.26
CA GLU A 86 3.84 18.24 1.31
C GLU A 86 4.00 18.88 -0.09
N PRO A 87 4.75 18.28 -1.04
CA PRO A 87 4.74 18.71 -2.43
C PRO A 87 3.35 18.65 -3.08
N LEU A 88 2.53 17.63 -2.77
CA LEU A 88 1.17 17.55 -3.28
C LEU A 88 0.30 18.69 -2.73
N HIS A 89 0.43 19.02 -1.45
CA HIS A 89 -0.24 20.17 -0.82
C HIS A 89 0.16 21.49 -1.48
N LEU A 90 1.44 21.66 -1.81
CA LEU A 90 1.91 22.82 -2.59
C LEU A 90 1.17 22.95 -3.93
N LEU A 91 1.14 21.88 -4.73
CA LEU A 91 0.52 21.95 -6.06
C LEU A 91 -1.02 22.06 -6.01
N SER A 92 -1.66 21.53 -4.96
CA SER A 92 -3.13 21.45 -4.90
C SER A 92 -3.79 22.60 -4.16
N TRP A 93 -3.22 23.11 -3.07
CA TRP A 93 -3.90 24.05 -2.16
C TRP A 93 -3.19 25.38 -1.99
N VAL A 94 -1.87 25.42 -2.11
CA VAL A 94 -1.12 26.69 -2.16
C VAL A 94 -1.36 27.42 -3.49
N SER A 95 -1.73 26.69 -4.54
CA SER A 95 -1.95 27.25 -5.88
C SER A 95 -3.17 28.18 -6.00
N ASN A 96 -4.17 27.99 -5.14
CA ASN A 96 -5.50 28.58 -5.33
C ASN A 96 -5.87 29.60 -4.24
N SER A 97 -5.03 29.78 -3.21
CA SER A 97 -5.29 30.79 -2.19
C SER A 97 -5.03 32.19 -2.77
N GLN A 98 -6.12 32.86 -3.17
CA GLN A 98 -6.18 34.33 -3.26
C GLN A 98 -6.10 34.99 -1.87
N ASP A 99 -6.18 34.18 -0.79
CA ASP A 99 -6.03 34.54 0.61
C ASP A 99 -4.57 34.88 0.99
N ALA A 100 -3.87 35.60 0.12
CA ALA A 100 -2.58 36.21 0.40
C ALA A 100 -2.77 37.35 1.42
N ILE A 101 -3.15 37.01 2.65
CA ILE A 101 -2.88 37.85 3.81
C ILE A 101 -1.34 37.90 3.94
N SER A 102 -0.85 39.13 4.07
CA SER A 102 0.39 39.63 3.51
C SER A 102 1.71 39.22 4.20
N SER A 103 1.78 38.19 5.05
CA SER A 103 3.02 37.93 5.84
C SER A 103 3.39 36.47 6.15
N ALA A 104 2.50 35.47 6.06
CA ALA A 104 2.82 34.08 6.44
C ALA A 104 3.58 33.25 5.36
N PRO A 105 4.66 32.51 5.68
CA PRO A 105 5.38 31.67 4.70
C PRO A 105 4.46 30.66 4.00
N LEU A 106 4.85 30.19 2.80
CA LEU A 106 4.16 29.05 2.18
C LEU A 106 4.19 27.88 3.15
N GLN A 107 3.03 27.32 3.47
CA GLN A 107 2.93 26.26 4.48
C GLN A 107 3.64 24.97 4.07
N ALA A 108 3.75 24.67 2.78
CA ALA A 108 4.27 23.37 2.35
C ALA A 108 5.78 23.23 2.62
N PHE A 109 6.16 22.07 3.16
CA PHE A 109 7.56 21.71 3.38
C PHE A 109 8.25 21.17 2.11
N GLN A 110 9.51 21.55 1.95
CA GLN A 110 10.46 21.12 0.92
C GLN A 110 11.61 20.36 1.57
N THR A 111 11.92 19.20 1.00
CA THR A 111 13.15 18.46 1.30
C THR A 111 14.25 18.82 0.29
N TRP A 112 15.50 18.50 0.64
CA TRP A 112 16.64 18.66 -0.28
C TRP A 112 16.45 17.85 -1.58
N GLU A 113 15.68 16.77 -1.55
CA GLU A 113 15.43 15.91 -2.71
C GLU A 113 14.64 16.60 -3.83
N TYR A 114 13.82 17.61 -3.49
CA TYR A 114 13.12 18.50 -4.44
C TYR A 114 13.85 19.82 -4.65
N ALA A 115 15.00 20.07 -4.00
CA ALA A 115 15.78 21.25 -4.29
C ALA A 115 16.36 21.16 -5.72
N PRO A 116 16.28 22.22 -6.54
CA PRO A 116 16.72 22.18 -7.93
C PRO A 116 18.16 21.71 -8.13
N GLN A 117 19.05 21.99 -7.17
CA GLN A 117 20.45 21.55 -7.21
C GLN A 117 20.62 20.01 -7.21
N TYR A 118 19.76 19.28 -6.49
CA TYR A 118 19.84 17.82 -6.35
C TYR A 118 18.85 17.12 -7.27
N ALA A 119 17.60 17.58 -7.30
CA ALA A 119 16.53 17.08 -8.16
C ALA A 119 16.46 15.53 -8.18
N LEU A 120 16.36 14.92 -6.99
CA LEU A 120 16.33 13.46 -6.84
C LEU A 120 14.92 12.88 -7.03
N ARG A 121 13.88 13.68 -6.84
CA ARG A 121 12.48 13.26 -7.02
C ARG A 121 11.89 13.83 -8.31
N SER A 122 10.94 13.10 -8.89
CA SER A 122 10.23 13.56 -10.08
C SER A 122 8.95 14.28 -9.68
N TRP A 123 8.74 15.50 -10.19
CA TRP A 123 7.48 16.23 -10.01
C TRP A 123 6.33 15.59 -10.78
N SER A 124 6.65 14.78 -11.80
CA SER A 124 5.67 14.00 -12.57
C SER A 124 4.89 13.01 -11.70
N TYR A 125 5.54 12.43 -10.68
CA TYR A 125 4.86 11.54 -9.74
C TYR A 125 3.81 12.29 -8.92
N ILE A 126 4.13 13.48 -8.41
CA ILE A 126 3.16 14.31 -7.67
C ILE A 126 2.03 14.77 -8.59
N ALA A 127 2.36 15.20 -9.81
CA ALA A 127 1.39 15.66 -10.80
C ALA A 127 0.32 14.60 -11.16
N LEU A 128 0.69 13.31 -11.14
CA LEU A 128 -0.23 12.19 -11.35
C LEU A 128 -1.43 12.19 -10.41
N HIS A 129 -1.27 12.74 -9.19
CA HIS A 129 -2.28 12.71 -8.14
C HIS A 129 -3.15 13.99 -8.08
N LEU A 130 -2.85 15.02 -8.87
CA LEU A 130 -3.62 16.27 -8.93
C LEU A 130 -5.11 16.11 -9.25
N PRO A 131 -5.56 15.18 -10.12
CA PRO A 131 -6.99 15.00 -10.35
C PRO A 131 -7.75 14.68 -9.05
N ALA A 132 -7.19 13.81 -8.20
CA ALA A 132 -7.80 13.39 -6.95
C ALA A 132 -7.58 14.38 -5.80
N ALA A 133 -6.44 15.08 -5.80
CA ALA A 133 -6.03 15.99 -4.73
C ALA A 133 -6.48 17.45 -4.92
N ALA A 134 -6.72 17.87 -6.17
CA ALA A 134 -7.03 19.25 -6.51
C ALA A 134 -8.32 19.34 -7.33
N TRP A 135 -8.36 18.76 -8.54
CA TRP A 135 -9.44 19.06 -9.50
C TRP A 135 -10.82 18.62 -9.02
N ILE A 136 -10.94 17.39 -8.51
CA ILE A 136 -12.21 16.88 -7.98
C ILE A 136 -12.61 17.63 -6.69
N PRO A 137 -11.75 17.75 -5.67
CA PRO A 137 -12.08 18.51 -4.46
C PRO A 137 -12.49 19.96 -4.73
N GLN A 138 -11.77 20.66 -5.60
CA GLN A 138 -12.04 22.07 -5.91
C GLN A 138 -13.36 22.24 -6.68
N LEU A 139 -13.64 21.35 -7.64
CA LEU A 139 -14.90 21.33 -8.37
C LEU A 139 -16.11 21.13 -7.43
N LEU A 140 -15.92 20.36 -6.35
CA LEU A 140 -16.95 20.05 -5.37
C LEU A 140 -16.95 20.95 -4.12
N GLY A 141 -16.05 21.95 -4.06
CA GLY A 141 -15.92 22.85 -2.90
C GLY A 141 -15.50 22.14 -1.60
N TRP A 142 -14.77 21.03 -1.70
CA TRP A 142 -14.30 20.27 -0.53
C TRP A 142 -13.17 21.00 0.21
N GLN A 143 -12.99 20.67 1.49
CA GLN A 143 -11.88 21.20 2.31
C GLN A 143 -10.58 20.43 2.05
N LYS A 144 -9.44 21.02 2.47
CA LYS A 144 -8.10 20.41 2.38
C LYS A 144 -8.07 18.96 2.87
N VAL A 145 -8.52 18.71 4.10
CA VAL A 145 -8.54 17.37 4.71
C VAL A 145 -9.26 16.35 3.82
N ASN A 146 -10.38 16.73 3.20
CA ASN A 146 -11.15 15.84 2.32
C ASN A 146 -10.40 15.52 1.03
N ALA A 147 -9.53 16.41 0.54
CA ALA A 147 -8.68 16.12 -0.62
C ALA A 147 -7.59 15.08 -0.32
N LEU A 148 -7.06 15.05 0.91
CA LEU A 148 -6.16 13.98 1.35
C LEU A 148 -6.87 12.63 1.29
N TYR A 149 -8.07 12.53 1.87
CA TYR A 149 -8.87 11.31 1.82
C TYR A 149 -9.28 10.93 0.39
N SER A 150 -9.64 11.89 -0.46
CA SER A 150 -9.90 11.69 -1.89
C SER A 150 -8.72 11.03 -2.61
N THR A 151 -7.50 11.52 -2.34
CA THR A 151 -6.27 10.96 -2.92
C THR A 151 -6.04 9.53 -2.45
N ARG A 152 -6.24 9.25 -1.16
CA ARG A 152 -6.14 7.88 -0.62
C ARG A 152 -7.20 6.94 -1.20
N MET A 153 -8.42 7.43 -1.42
CA MET A 153 -9.50 6.68 -2.06
C MET A 153 -9.19 6.36 -3.52
N PHE A 154 -8.55 7.28 -4.24
CA PHE A 154 -8.05 7.01 -5.60
C PHE A 154 -6.97 5.91 -5.59
N LEU A 155 -6.01 5.96 -4.65
CA LEU A 155 -5.02 4.90 -4.48
C LEU A 155 -5.66 3.55 -4.13
N ALA A 156 -6.63 3.53 -3.22
CA ALA A 156 -7.41 2.34 -2.87
C ALA A 156 -8.08 1.73 -4.10
N TRP A 157 -8.68 2.57 -4.96
CA TRP A 157 -9.33 2.14 -6.19
C TRP A 157 -8.33 1.52 -7.17
N VAL A 158 -7.21 2.19 -7.42
CA VAL A 158 -6.15 1.70 -8.33
C VAL A 158 -5.57 0.38 -7.83
N CYS A 159 -5.24 0.30 -6.53
CA CYS A 159 -4.73 -0.92 -5.91
C CYS A 159 -5.72 -2.08 -6.09
N SER A 160 -6.98 -1.88 -5.70
CA SER A 160 -8.04 -2.89 -5.80
C SER A 160 -8.28 -3.36 -7.23
N PHE A 161 -8.19 -2.46 -8.21
CA PHE A 161 -8.29 -2.80 -9.63
C PHE A 161 -7.18 -3.76 -10.05
N THR A 162 -5.92 -3.43 -9.71
CA THR A 162 -4.77 -4.27 -10.08
C THR A 162 -4.77 -5.61 -9.34
N GLU A 163 -5.16 -5.64 -8.06
CA GLU A 163 -5.36 -6.87 -7.28
C GLU A 163 -6.41 -7.77 -7.95
N ALA A 164 -7.56 -7.22 -8.35
CA ALA A 164 -8.60 -7.97 -9.03
C ALA A 164 -8.16 -8.54 -10.38
N CYS A 165 -7.37 -7.78 -11.17
CA CYS A 165 -6.76 -8.29 -12.40
C CYS A 165 -5.83 -9.48 -12.13
N LEU A 166 -4.98 -9.40 -11.09
CA LEU A 166 -4.05 -10.47 -10.76
C LEU A 166 -4.78 -11.72 -10.26
N VAL A 167 -5.71 -11.61 -9.31
CA VAL A 167 -6.48 -12.75 -8.79
C VAL A 167 -7.26 -13.44 -9.91
N ARG A 168 -7.91 -12.68 -10.80
CA ARG A 168 -8.62 -13.25 -11.96
C ARG A 168 -7.66 -14.02 -12.88
N SER A 169 -6.48 -13.45 -13.14
CA SER A 169 -5.46 -14.06 -14.02
C SER A 169 -4.85 -15.33 -13.40
N VAL A 170 -4.66 -15.36 -12.08
CA VAL A 170 -4.27 -16.58 -11.36
C VAL A 170 -5.34 -17.67 -11.52
N GLY A 171 -6.62 -17.31 -11.42
CA GLY A 171 -7.73 -18.27 -11.55
C GLY A 171 -7.85 -18.86 -12.95
N THR A 172 -7.55 -18.07 -13.99
CA THR A 172 -7.62 -18.53 -15.40
C THR A 172 -6.37 -19.27 -15.86
N CYS A 173 -5.18 -18.84 -15.42
CA CYS A 173 -3.91 -19.32 -15.97
C CYS A 173 -3.17 -20.30 -15.05
N ILE A 174 -3.41 -20.24 -13.75
CA ILE A 174 -2.75 -21.13 -12.78
C ILE A 174 -3.74 -22.18 -12.29
N HIS A 175 -4.70 -21.79 -11.45
CA HIS A 175 -5.69 -22.68 -10.87
C HIS A 175 -6.80 -21.89 -10.12
N PRO A 176 -8.10 -22.28 -10.19
CA PRO A 176 -9.19 -21.61 -9.49
C PRO A 176 -9.01 -21.54 -7.97
N ARG A 177 -8.60 -22.66 -7.34
CA ARG A 177 -8.36 -22.71 -5.88
C ARG A 177 -7.23 -21.77 -5.43
N VAL A 178 -6.17 -21.63 -6.23
CA VAL A 178 -5.07 -20.72 -5.90
C VAL A 178 -5.56 -19.27 -5.92
N ALA A 179 -6.44 -18.90 -6.85
CA ALA A 179 -7.06 -17.57 -6.85
C ALA A 179 -7.96 -17.33 -5.64
N GLN A 180 -8.76 -18.33 -5.24
CA GLN A 180 -9.58 -18.24 -4.02
C GLN A 180 -8.69 -18.02 -2.78
N TYR A 181 -7.64 -18.82 -2.60
CA TYR A 181 -6.71 -18.68 -1.48
C TYR A 181 -6.00 -17.34 -1.49
N MET A 182 -5.55 -16.89 -2.66
CA MET A 182 -4.92 -15.57 -2.82
C MET A 182 -5.87 -14.45 -2.40
N LEU A 183 -7.15 -14.52 -2.80
CA LEU A 183 -8.16 -13.55 -2.40
C LEU A 183 -8.33 -13.52 -0.87
N PHE A 184 -8.44 -14.69 -0.23
CA PHE A 184 -8.54 -14.79 1.24
C PHE A 184 -7.29 -14.28 1.98
N VAL A 185 -6.11 -14.37 1.38
CA VAL A 185 -4.87 -13.81 1.95
C VAL A 185 -4.82 -12.28 1.77
N LEU A 186 -5.24 -11.76 0.62
CA LEU A 186 -5.19 -10.33 0.31
C LEU A 186 -6.21 -9.51 1.11
N LEU A 187 -7.44 -10.00 1.26
CA LEU A 187 -8.56 -9.28 1.88
C LEU A 187 -8.24 -8.72 3.28
N PRO A 188 -7.80 -9.54 4.26
CA PRO A 188 -7.52 -9.07 5.61
C PRO A 188 -6.08 -8.59 5.80
N SER A 189 -5.20 -8.67 4.79
CA SER A 189 -3.76 -8.46 4.93
C SER A 189 -3.42 -7.10 5.56
N ALA A 190 -2.69 -7.12 6.68
CA ALA A 190 -2.22 -5.90 7.33
C ALA A 190 -1.15 -5.19 6.51
N GLY A 191 -0.29 -5.95 5.80
CA GLY A 191 0.66 -5.39 4.84
C GLY A 191 -0.03 -4.60 3.73
N MET A 192 -1.06 -5.17 3.11
CA MET A 192 -1.82 -4.45 2.08
C MET A 192 -2.66 -3.31 2.67
N PHE A 193 -3.17 -3.43 3.90
CA PHE A 193 -3.86 -2.35 4.60
C PHE A 193 -2.95 -1.12 4.78
N GLN A 194 -1.64 -1.31 5.00
CA GLN A 194 -0.69 -0.21 5.07
C GLN A 194 -0.25 0.30 3.68
N ALA A 195 0.04 -0.62 2.75
CA ALA A 195 0.61 -0.25 1.45
C ALA A 195 -0.41 0.36 0.48
N SER A 196 -1.66 -0.12 0.44
CA SER A 196 -2.59 0.15 -0.67
C SER A 196 -2.96 1.62 -0.86
N THR A 197 -2.93 2.42 0.21
CA THR A 197 -3.32 3.83 0.18
C THR A 197 -2.16 4.78 0.46
N ALA A 198 -0.93 4.25 0.58
CA ALA A 198 0.24 5.07 0.85
C ALA A 198 0.66 5.87 -0.38
N LEU A 199 0.83 7.17 -0.19
CA LEU A 199 1.29 8.08 -1.24
C LEU A 199 2.81 7.94 -1.40
N LEU A 200 3.24 6.76 -1.83
CA LEU A 200 4.63 6.40 -2.01
C LEU A 200 4.86 5.82 -3.41
N PRO A 201 6.01 6.10 -4.04
CA PRO A 201 6.35 5.50 -5.33
C PRO A 201 6.42 3.97 -5.28
N SER A 202 6.71 3.40 -4.11
CA SER A 202 6.67 1.96 -3.88
C SER A 202 5.25 1.37 -3.98
N THR A 203 4.21 2.12 -3.58
CA THR A 203 2.80 1.76 -3.78
C THR A 203 2.43 1.77 -5.26
N LEU A 204 2.87 2.80 -6.01
CA LEU A 204 2.66 2.83 -7.45
C LEU A 204 3.36 1.65 -8.12
N ALA A 205 4.61 1.38 -7.76
CA ALA A 205 5.38 0.23 -8.25
C ALA A 205 4.71 -1.11 -7.89
N MET A 206 4.08 -1.23 -6.72
CA MET A 206 3.28 -2.38 -6.32
C MET A 206 2.09 -2.58 -7.26
N CYS A 207 1.28 -1.54 -7.47
CA CYS A 207 0.10 -1.60 -8.35
C CYS A 207 0.49 -1.97 -9.78
N THR A 208 1.51 -1.29 -10.34
CA THR A 208 1.94 -1.54 -11.73
C THR A 208 2.64 -2.89 -11.90
N THR A 209 3.40 -3.36 -10.91
CA THR A 209 3.97 -4.71 -10.92
C THR A 209 2.88 -5.77 -10.86
N THR A 210 1.88 -5.56 -10.00
CA THR A 210 0.71 -6.45 -9.88
C THR A 210 -0.04 -6.53 -11.21
N LEU A 211 -0.26 -5.38 -11.86
CA LEU A 211 -0.86 -5.31 -13.18
C LEU A 211 0.00 -6.00 -14.25
N ALA A 212 1.31 -5.75 -14.27
CA ALA A 212 2.25 -6.38 -15.20
C ALA A 212 2.22 -7.90 -15.06
N MET A 213 2.24 -8.40 -13.81
CA MET A 213 2.18 -9.83 -13.53
C MET A 213 0.84 -10.45 -13.93
N SER A 214 -0.28 -9.72 -13.80
CA SER A 214 -1.58 -10.21 -14.29
C SER A 214 -1.56 -10.54 -15.79
N TYR A 215 -0.87 -9.71 -16.59
CA TYR A 215 -0.68 -9.96 -18.02
C TYR A 215 0.42 -10.99 -18.31
N ALA A 216 1.49 -11.01 -17.50
CA ALA A 216 2.59 -11.97 -17.68
C ALA A 216 2.16 -13.42 -17.46
N LEU A 217 1.21 -13.65 -16.53
CA LEU A 217 0.62 -14.97 -16.28
C LEU A 217 -0.15 -15.53 -17.50
N GLN A 218 -0.69 -14.66 -18.36
CA GLN A 218 -1.38 -15.10 -19.57
C GLN A 218 -0.38 -15.75 -20.54
N PRO A 219 -0.72 -16.90 -21.15
CA PRO A 219 0.17 -17.57 -22.08
C PRO A 219 0.49 -16.66 -23.27
N SER A 220 1.73 -16.76 -23.77
CA SER A 220 2.19 -16.02 -24.95
C SER A 220 1.38 -16.34 -26.21
N THR A 221 0.75 -17.51 -26.23
CA THR A 221 -0.16 -18.04 -27.24
C THR A 221 -1.60 -17.96 -26.75
N SER A 222 -2.36 -16.96 -27.16
CA SER A 222 -3.80 -17.15 -27.17
C SER A 222 -4.16 -17.89 -28.45
N ALA A 223 -4.21 -19.22 -28.38
CA ALA A 223 -4.62 -20.04 -29.51
C ALA A 223 -6.14 -20.16 -29.56
N LYS A 224 -6.74 -19.63 -30.62
CA LYS A 224 -7.64 -20.46 -31.44
C LYS A 224 -6.82 -20.91 -32.64
N GLY A 225 -6.31 -22.14 -32.59
CA GLY A 225 -5.65 -22.82 -33.71
C GLY A 225 -4.23 -22.34 -34.02
N PHE A 226 -3.23 -22.97 -33.41
CA PHE A 226 -1.87 -22.96 -33.97
C PHE A 226 -1.66 -24.26 -34.73
N ALA A 227 -1.59 -24.17 -36.06
CA ALA A 227 -1.12 -25.27 -36.89
C ALA A 227 0.40 -25.36 -36.70
N VAL A 228 0.89 -26.55 -36.35
CA VAL A 228 2.32 -26.85 -36.09
C VAL A 228 3.24 -26.55 -37.29
N ASN A 229 2.67 -26.17 -38.45
CA ASN A 229 3.38 -25.91 -39.70
C ASN A 229 3.24 -24.48 -40.25
N ALA A 230 2.59 -23.54 -39.54
CA ALA A 230 2.55 -22.15 -40.00
C ALA A 230 3.91 -21.46 -39.74
N ALA A 231 4.46 -20.81 -40.76
CA ALA A 231 5.71 -20.07 -40.69
C ALA A 231 5.78 -19.13 -39.47
N ILE A 232 6.97 -18.96 -38.91
CA ILE A 232 7.28 -18.24 -37.64
C ILE A 232 6.94 -16.74 -37.66
N LEU A 233 6.32 -16.22 -38.72
CA LEU A 233 5.70 -14.88 -38.76
C LEU A 233 4.32 -15.03 -39.42
N PRO A 234 3.22 -14.59 -38.78
CA PRO A 234 3.09 -13.28 -38.15
C PRO A 234 2.85 -13.39 -36.64
N GLN A 235 3.61 -12.60 -35.88
CA GLN A 235 3.28 -12.39 -34.47
C GLN A 235 1.87 -11.84 -34.38
N THR A 236 0.99 -12.56 -33.70
CA THR A 236 -0.39 -12.14 -33.56
C THR A 236 -0.42 -10.77 -32.88
N ILE A 237 -1.34 -9.90 -33.31
CA ILE A 237 -1.58 -8.58 -32.71
C ILE A 237 -1.73 -8.70 -31.18
N GLN A 238 -2.29 -9.82 -30.72
CA GLN A 238 -2.48 -10.14 -29.32
C GLN A 238 -1.18 -10.32 -28.52
N THR A 239 -0.15 -11.00 -29.07
CA THR A 239 1.16 -11.11 -28.39
C THR A 239 1.82 -9.75 -28.24
N ARG A 240 1.73 -8.89 -29.27
CA ARG A 240 2.23 -7.51 -29.20
C ARG A 240 1.48 -6.69 -28.14
N GLN A 241 0.16 -6.82 -28.07
CA GLN A 241 -0.66 -6.15 -27.06
C GLN A 241 -0.35 -6.63 -25.65
N ARG A 242 -0.13 -7.94 -25.45
CA ARG A 242 0.30 -8.50 -24.17
C ARG A 242 1.64 -7.89 -23.74
N ASN A 243 2.65 -7.94 -24.61
CA ASN A 243 3.98 -7.42 -24.29
C ASN A 243 3.96 -5.91 -24.06
N LEU A 244 3.22 -5.15 -24.87
CA LEU A 244 3.00 -3.72 -24.66
C LEU A 244 2.47 -3.45 -23.25
N LYS A 245 1.42 -4.15 -22.82
CA LYS A 245 0.82 -3.96 -21.49
C LYS A 245 1.79 -4.33 -20.36
N ILE A 246 2.55 -5.42 -20.50
CA ILE A 246 3.52 -5.86 -19.48
C ILE A 246 4.67 -4.86 -19.36
N ILE A 247 5.31 -4.53 -20.48
CA ILE A 247 6.47 -3.65 -20.54
C ILE A 247 6.10 -2.25 -20.10
N LEU A 248 4.97 -1.71 -20.58
CA LEU A 248 4.50 -0.39 -20.17
C LEU A 248 4.18 -0.36 -18.67
N SER A 249 3.55 -1.41 -18.12
CA SER A 249 3.26 -1.46 -16.68
C SER A 249 4.53 -1.47 -15.82
N PHE A 250 5.50 -2.34 -16.14
CA PHE A 250 6.80 -2.34 -15.43
C PHE A 250 7.54 -1.01 -15.59
N ALA A 251 7.56 -0.45 -16.79
CA ALA A 251 8.19 0.84 -17.07
C ALA A 251 7.52 1.99 -16.29
N THR A 252 6.19 2.03 -16.22
CA THR A 252 5.45 3.02 -15.41
C THR A 252 5.84 2.93 -13.94
N GLY A 253 5.90 1.71 -13.39
CA GLY A 253 6.34 1.48 -12.01
C GLY A 253 7.78 1.89 -11.74
N ALA A 254 8.68 1.69 -12.69
CA ALA A 254 10.09 2.06 -12.54
C ALA A 254 10.35 3.55 -12.74
N VAL A 255 9.71 4.16 -13.75
CA VAL A 255 9.98 5.53 -14.17
C VAL A 255 9.28 6.54 -13.29
N LEU A 256 7.98 6.37 -13.04
CA LEU A 256 7.18 7.24 -12.18
C LEU A 256 7.18 6.79 -10.71
N GLY A 257 7.27 5.48 -10.47
CA GLY A 257 7.32 4.91 -9.13
C GLY A 257 8.77 4.85 -8.62
N TRP A 258 9.27 3.63 -8.43
CA TRP A 258 10.59 3.39 -7.86
C TRP A 258 11.47 2.62 -8.85
N PRO A 259 12.57 3.20 -9.37
CA PRO A 259 13.34 2.61 -10.47
C PRO A 259 13.91 1.23 -10.17
N PHE A 260 14.28 0.98 -8.91
CA PHE A 260 14.88 -0.29 -8.50
C PHE A 260 13.88 -1.46 -8.63
N ALA A 261 12.57 -1.20 -8.57
CA ALA A 261 11.54 -2.22 -8.75
C ALA A 261 11.52 -2.82 -10.17
N LEU A 262 12.20 -2.21 -11.15
CA LEU A 262 12.32 -2.75 -12.51
C LEU A 262 12.91 -4.18 -12.53
N VAL A 263 13.73 -4.53 -11.54
CA VAL A 263 14.31 -5.88 -11.41
C VAL A 263 13.24 -6.99 -11.29
N LEU A 264 12.04 -6.65 -10.80
CA LEU A 264 10.89 -7.57 -10.74
C LEU A 264 10.44 -8.05 -12.13
N SER A 265 10.77 -7.31 -13.19
CA SER A 265 10.50 -7.72 -14.57
C SER A 265 11.47 -8.78 -15.10
N PHE A 266 12.60 -9.02 -14.42
CA PHE A 266 13.67 -9.88 -14.92
C PHE A 266 13.20 -11.32 -15.22
N PRO A 267 12.43 -12.01 -14.35
CA PRO A 267 11.91 -13.33 -14.68
C PRO A 267 10.99 -13.35 -15.91
N PHE A 268 10.21 -12.29 -16.13
CA PHE A 268 9.41 -12.14 -17.34
C PHE A 268 10.29 -11.96 -18.59
N VAL A 269 11.36 -11.16 -18.50
CA VAL A 269 12.31 -10.99 -19.61
C VAL A 269 12.95 -12.33 -19.98
N LEU A 270 13.34 -13.13 -18.97
CA LEU A 270 13.85 -14.48 -19.20
C LEU A 270 12.81 -15.39 -19.87
N GLU A 271 11.57 -15.38 -19.37
CA GLU A 271 10.48 -16.14 -19.97
C GLU A 271 10.23 -15.71 -21.44
N GLU A 272 10.19 -14.41 -21.70
CA GLU A 272 9.82 -13.86 -23.00
C GLU A 272 10.87 -14.16 -24.09
N ILE A 273 12.15 -14.07 -23.75
CA ILE A 273 13.29 -14.24 -24.68
C ILE A 273 13.65 -15.72 -24.85
N PHE A 274 13.69 -16.48 -23.76
CA PHE A 274 14.29 -17.83 -23.76
C PHE A 274 13.27 -18.96 -23.71
N CYS A 275 12.04 -18.73 -23.24
CA CYS A 275 11.07 -19.78 -22.99
C CYS A 275 9.96 -19.82 -24.08
N PRO A 276 9.67 -20.98 -24.68
CA PRO A 276 8.53 -21.18 -25.59
C PRO A 276 7.13 -20.86 -25.01
N SER A 277 6.98 -20.72 -23.69
CA SER A 277 5.75 -20.35 -22.96
C SER A 277 4.43 -20.87 -23.54
N GLY A 278 4.35 -22.19 -23.70
CA GLY A 278 3.19 -22.92 -24.22
C GLY A 278 3.28 -23.32 -25.69
N GLN A 279 4.32 -22.88 -26.42
CA GLN A 279 4.59 -23.26 -27.80
C GLN A 279 5.50 -24.48 -27.89
N LEU A 280 5.34 -25.24 -28.97
CA LEU A 280 6.31 -26.24 -29.42
C LEU A 280 7.21 -25.58 -30.47
N VAL A 281 8.49 -25.41 -30.15
CA VAL A 281 9.46 -24.71 -31.03
C VAL A 281 10.54 -25.69 -31.52
N PRO A 282 10.67 -25.96 -32.82
CA PRO A 282 11.77 -26.76 -33.35
C PRO A 282 13.13 -26.11 -33.05
N LEU A 283 14.11 -26.90 -32.61
CA LEU A 283 15.44 -26.39 -32.22
C LEU A 283 16.13 -25.63 -33.37
N SER A 284 15.95 -26.10 -34.61
CA SER A 284 16.47 -25.46 -35.83
C SER A 284 15.99 -24.02 -36.03
N ARG A 285 14.87 -23.65 -35.40
CA ARG A 285 14.19 -22.36 -35.56
C ARG A 285 14.19 -21.50 -34.29
N TYR A 286 14.87 -21.92 -33.24
CA TYR A 286 14.88 -21.23 -31.95
C TYR A 286 15.37 -19.77 -32.06
N LEU A 287 16.41 -19.50 -32.85
CA LEU A 287 16.90 -18.13 -33.06
C LEU A 287 15.86 -17.22 -33.73
N CYS A 288 15.12 -17.75 -34.71
CA CYS A 288 14.04 -17.01 -35.38
C CYS A 288 12.88 -16.73 -34.41
N PHE A 289 12.54 -17.71 -33.56
CA PHE A 289 11.59 -17.54 -32.47
C PHE A 289 12.02 -16.40 -31.52
N THR A 290 13.25 -16.43 -31.00
CA THR A 290 13.76 -15.40 -30.09
C THR A 290 13.77 -14.02 -30.75
N TYR A 291 14.24 -13.91 -32.00
CA TYR A 291 14.23 -12.65 -32.74
C TYR A 291 12.82 -12.09 -32.90
N ALA A 292 11.85 -12.94 -33.25
CA ALA A 292 10.46 -12.53 -33.32
C ALA A 292 10.02 -12.00 -31.95
N ARG A 293 10.21 -12.73 -30.85
CA ARG A 293 9.76 -12.32 -29.50
C ARG A 293 10.34 -10.97 -29.08
N VAL A 294 11.59 -10.68 -29.42
CA VAL A 294 12.19 -9.35 -29.22
C VAL A 294 11.45 -8.27 -30.02
N LEU A 295 11.15 -8.51 -31.31
CA LEU A 295 10.35 -7.58 -32.11
C LEU A 295 8.93 -7.36 -31.59
N ALA A 296 8.29 -8.37 -30.96
CA ALA A 296 6.98 -8.20 -30.33
C ALA A 296 6.99 -7.21 -29.17
N SER A 297 8.15 -7.04 -28.52
CA SER A 297 8.36 -6.17 -27.38
C SER A 297 8.64 -4.72 -27.78
N LEU A 298 8.98 -4.46 -29.05
CA LEU A 298 9.32 -3.13 -29.55
C LEU A 298 8.22 -2.07 -29.32
N PRO A 299 6.91 -2.34 -29.57
CA PRO A 299 5.86 -1.37 -29.26
C PRO A 299 5.82 -0.99 -27.77
N GLY A 300 6.09 -1.95 -26.88
CA GLY A 300 6.21 -1.70 -25.45
C GLY A 300 7.36 -0.76 -25.12
N LEU A 301 8.54 -1.02 -25.66
CA LEU A 301 9.73 -0.19 -25.46
C LEU A 301 9.54 1.24 -26.00
N LEU A 302 8.91 1.40 -27.16
CA LEU A 302 8.61 2.72 -27.73
C LEU A 302 7.59 3.48 -26.89
N ALA A 303 6.57 2.81 -26.36
CA ALA A 303 5.61 3.41 -25.43
C ALA A 303 6.29 3.85 -24.12
N SER A 304 7.20 3.03 -23.58
CA SER A 304 8.00 3.38 -22.41
C SER A 304 8.91 4.58 -22.67
N LEU A 305 9.50 4.70 -23.86
CA LEU A 305 10.32 5.86 -24.23
C LEU A 305 9.48 7.15 -24.30
N SER A 306 8.25 7.06 -24.83
CA SER A 306 7.30 8.18 -24.81
C SER A 306 6.96 8.62 -23.38
N LEU A 307 6.73 7.66 -22.47
CA LEU A 307 6.51 7.93 -21.05
C LEU A 307 7.70 8.67 -20.40
N VAL A 308 8.92 8.16 -20.63
CA VAL A 308 10.17 8.78 -20.13
C VAL A 308 10.32 10.20 -20.68
N SER A 309 9.96 10.42 -21.95
CA SER A 309 10.01 11.74 -22.57
C SER A 309 9.01 12.70 -21.94
N GLY A 310 7.78 12.26 -21.66
CA GLY A 310 6.77 13.06 -20.95
C GLY A 310 7.22 13.46 -19.55
N LEU A 311 7.78 12.50 -18.79
CA LEU A 311 8.34 12.75 -17.46
C LEU A 311 9.49 13.76 -17.54
N PHE A 312 10.42 13.57 -18.48
CA PHE A 312 11.55 14.47 -18.69
C PHE A 312 11.10 15.90 -18.96
N LEU A 313 10.05 16.09 -19.77
CA LEU A 313 9.52 17.43 -20.06
C LEU A 313 8.92 18.10 -18.82
N VAL A 314 8.17 17.35 -18.01
CA VAL A 314 7.60 17.87 -16.75
C VAL A 314 8.69 18.22 -15.75
N ASP A 315 9.67 17.34 -15.54
CA ASP A 315 10.77 17.58 -14.60
C ASP A 315 11.67 18.72 -15.08
N MET A 316 11.95 18.82 -16.38
CA MET A 316 12.66 19.95 -16.96
C MET A 316 11.90 21.27 -16.74
N ALA A 317 10.57 21.25 -16.90
CA ALA A 317 9.74 22.42 -16.63
C ALA A 317 9.71 22.78 -15.13
N ALA A 318 9.67 21.79 -14.24
CA ALA A 318 9.59 22.02 -12.80
C ALA A 318 10.92 22.49 -12.20
N TYR A 319 12.06 21.90 -12.61
CA TYR A 319 13.39 22.24 -12.11
C TYR A 319 14.08 23.35 -12.89
N GLY A 320 13.63 23.68 -14.10
CA GLY A 320 14.21 24.75 -14.92
C GLY A 320 15.51 24.36 -15.63
N ARG A 321 15.91 23.08 -15.56
CA ARG A 321 17.11 22.53 -16.22
C ARG A 321 16.81 21.11 -16.73
N PRO A 322 17.49 20.64 -17.79
CA PRO A 322 17.30 19.28 -18.28
C PRO A 322 17.78 18.28 -17.23
N VAL A 323 16.84 17.54 -16.63
CA VAL A 323 17.12 16.58 -15.57
C VAL A 323 16.11 15.44 -15.63
N LEU A 324 16.55 14.25 -15.23
CA LEU A 324 15.69 13.09 -15.07
C LEU A 324 15.83 12.59 -13.63
N GLY A 325 14.87 12.93 -12.76
CA GLY A 325 14.98 12.65 -11.32
C GLY A 325 15.22 11.16 -11.04
N THR A 326 14.54 10.29 -11.79
CA THR A 326 14.70 8.82 -11.74
C THR A 326 16.13 8.35 -12.01
N LEU A 327 16.92 9.06 -12.82
CA LEU A 327 18.32 8.74 -13.08
C LEU A 327 19.20 9.31 -11.98
N ASN A 328 18.92 10.53 -11.50
CA ASN A 328 19.65 11.15 -10.41
C ASN A 328 19.57 10.32 -9.13
N ILE A 329 18.41 9.76 -8.78
CA ILE A 329 18.28 8.89 -7.60
C ILE A 329 19.05 7.57 -7.74
N ILE A 330 19.12 7.00 -8.95
CA ILE A 330 19.96 5.83 -9.22
C ILE A 330 21.43 6.20 -9.03
N ILE A 331 21.86 7.35 -9.59
CA ILE A 331 23.23 7.82 -9.47
C ILE A 331 23.60 8.07 -8.02
N TYR A 332 22.73 8.73 -7.28
CA TYR A 332 22.91 9.03 -5.87
C TYR A 332 23.06 7.75 -5.04
N ASN A 333 22.11 6.82 -5.12
CA ASN A 333 22.12 5.63 -4.26
C ASN A 333 23.19 4.59 -4.63
N ILE A 334 23.55 4.46 -5.92
CA ILE A 334 24.51 3.43 -6.38
C ILE A 334 25.93 3.97 -6.46
N PHE A 335 26.12 5.19 -6.98
CA PHE A 335 27.44 5.71 -7.34
C PHE A 335 27.97 6.79 -6.37
N SER A 336 27.18 7.31 -5.43
CA SER A 336 27.66 8.28 -4.43
C SER A 336 28.14 7.66 -3.11
N ALA A 337 28.14 6.32 -2.99
CA ALA A 337 28.65 5.62 -1.81
C ALA A 337 30.10 6.02 -1.46
N GLN A 338 30.94 6.29 -2.46
CA GLN A 338 32.33 6.75 -2.26
C GLN A 338 32.44 8.13 -1.59
N ARG A 339 31.37 8.93 -1.60
CA ARG A 339 31.30 10.26 -0.96
C ARG A 339 30.68 10.20 0.45
N GLY A 340 30.34 9.01 0.95
CA GLY A 340 29.62 8.84 2.22
C GLY A 340 28.10 9.04 2.13
N ALA A 341 27.56 9.29 0.94
CA ALA A 341 26.12 9.49 0.68
C ALA A 341 25.41 8.17 0.29
N GLY A 342 25.81 7.05 0.91
CA GLY A 342 25.22 5.75 0.66
C GLY A 342 23.91 5.53 1.45
N PRO A 343 23.14 4.47 1.15
CA PRO A 343 21.90 4.15 1.88
C PRO A 343 22.09 3.98 3.40
N GLU A 344 23.31 3.65 3.83
CA GLU A 344 23.71 3.49 5.24
C GLU A 344 23.53 4.76 6.09
N LEU A 345 23.45 5.92 5.43
CA LEU A 345 23.29 7.22 6.06
C LEU A 345 22.03 7.32 6.93
N TYR A 346 21.03 6.49 6.64
CA TYR A 346 19.73 6.45 7.31
C TYR A 346 19.62 5.31 8.32
N GLY A 347 20.75 4.70 8.69
CA GLY A 347 20.81 3.59 9.63
C GLY A 347 20.77 2.22 8.96
N THR A 348 21.20 1.20 9.71
CA THR A 348 21.33 -0.17 9.21
C THR A 348 20.48 -1.12 10.03
N GLU A 349 19.92 -2.13 9.37
CA GLU A 349 19.04 -3.11 10.02
C GLU A 349 19.60 -4.52 9.91
N ALA A 350 19.30 -5.36 10.90
CA ALA A 350 19.77 -6.74 10.94
C ALA A 350 19.26 -7.57 9.75
N TRP A 351 19.97 -8.66 9.41
CA TRP A 351 19.61 -9.51 8.26
C TRP A 351 18.20 -10.13 8.37
N TRP A 352 17.71 -10.36 9.59
CA TRP A 352 16.37 -10.92 9.85
C TRP A 352 15.25 -9.87 9.89
N TYR A 353 15.53 -8.60 9.60
CA TYR A 353 14.56 -7.51 9.64
C TYR A 353 13.29 -7.84 8.83
N TYR A 354 13.45 -8.24 7.56
CA TYR A 354 12.30 -8.53 6.71
C TYR A 354 11.53 -9.77 7.13
N LEU A 355 12.20 -10.78 7.70
CA LEU A 355 11.50 -11.94 8.27
C LEU A 355 10.60 -11.50 9.44
N ARG A 356 11.10 -10.63 10.32
CA ARG A 356 10.33 -10.08 11.45
C ARG A 356 9.20 -9.16 10.97
N ASN A 357 9.51 -8.21 10.08
CA ASN A 357 8.55 -7.23 9.56
C ASN A 357 7.41 -7.92 8.79
N LEU A 358 7.74 -8.78 7.82
CA LEU A 358 6.73 -9.50 7.05
C LEU A 358 5.91 -10.46 7.92
N SER A 359 6.51 -11.08 8.94
CA SER A 359 5.76 -11.94 9.87
C SER A 359 4.71 -11.16 10.66
N LEU A 360 4.96 -9.88 10.95
CA LEU A 360 3.97 -9.01 11.59
C LEU A 360 2.88 -8.56 10.61
N LEU A 361 3.22 -8.29 9.35
CA LEU A 361 2.28 -7.76 8.34
C LEU A 361 1.42 -8.83 7.66
N TRP A 362 1.95 -10.03 7.51
CA TRP A 362 1.33 -11.12 6.72
C TRP A 362 1.08 -12.39 7.54
N ASN A 363 1.49 -12.42 8.81
CA ASN A 363 1.57 -13.59 9.69
C ASN A 363 2.70 -14.56 9.32
N PRO A 364 3.35 -15.22 10.30
CA PRO A 364 4.50 -16.10 10.04
C PRO A 364 4.21 -17.22 9.03
N LEU A 365 3.03 -17.83 9.10
CA LEU A 365 2.67 -18.96 8.24
C LEU A 365 2.59 -18.56 6.75
N VAL A 366 1.99 -17.41 6.44
CA VAL A 366 1.87 -16.93 5.05
C VAL A 366 3.25 -16.59 4.49
N VAL A 367 4.12 -15.98 5.28
CA VAL A 367 5.51 -15.67 4.88
C VAL A 367 6.28 -16.95 4.60
N VAL A 368 6.19 -17.95 5.48
CA VAL A 368 6.82 -19.26 5.25
C VAL A 368 6.30 -19.88 3.96
N LEU A 369 4.98 -19.92 3.75
CA LEU A 369 4.38 -20.43 2.51
C LEU A 369 4.89 -19.69 1.28
N ALA A 370 5.05 -18.36 1.33
CA ALA A 370 5.55 -17.57 0.21
C ALA A 370 7.01 -17.89 -0.15
N ILE A 371 7.86 -18.12 0.85
CA ILE A 371 9.30 -18.41 0.66
C ILE A 371 9.50 -19.85 0.17
N VAL A 372 8.75 -20.83 0.69
CA VAL A 372 8.95 -22.27 0.38
C VAL A 372 8.31 -22.73 -0.94
N VAL A 373 7.79 -21.82 -1.76
CA VAL A 373 7.08 -22.17 -3.00
C VAL A 373 7.91 -23.00 -3.98
N TRP A 374 9.20 -22.73 -4.13
CA TRP A 374 10.08 -23.51 -5.00
C TRP A 374 10.37 -24.93 -4.46
N PRO A 375 10.79 -25.10 -3.18
CA PRO A 375 10.83 -26.42 -2.56
C PRO A 375 9.53 -27.22 -2.70
N MET A 376 8.37 -26.57 -2.51
CA MET A 376 7.07 -27.23 -2.65
C MET A 376 6.78 -27.65 -4.09
N LEU A 377 7.07 -26.81 -5.08
CA LEU A 377 6.93 -27.16 -6.50
C LEU A 377 7.78 -28.39 -6.86
N LEU A 378 9.03 -28.44 -6.40
CA LEU A 378 9.93 -29.58 -6.62
C LEU A 378 9.44 -30.84 -5.90
N LEU A 379 8.99 -30.73 -4.65
CA LEU A 379 8.44 -31.84 -3.88
C LEU A 379 7.18 -32.41 -4.56
N CYS A 380 6.25 -31.56 -4.99
CA CYS A 380 5.07 -31.98 -5.73
C CYS A 380 5.44 -32.66 -7.05
N ARG A 381 6.50 -32.22 -7.75
CA ARG A 381 6.96 -32.88 -8.98
C ARG A 381 7.43 -34.31 -8.73
N LEU A 382 8.00 -34.58 -7.57
CA LEU A 382 8.46 -35.90 -7.16
C LEU A 382 7.32 -36.79 -6.66
N VAL A 383 6.42 -36.26 -5.84
CA VAL A 383 5.38 -37.04 -5.15
C VAL A 383 4.09 -37.16 -5.96
N VAL A 384 3.73 -36.11 -6.70
CA VAL A 384 2.47 -36.00 -7.46
C VAL A 384 2.72 -35.42 -8.86
N PRO A 385 3.46 -36.12 -9.73
CA PRO A 385 3.84 -35.61 -11.05
C PRO A 385 2.65 -35.29 -11.96
N THR A 386 1.49 -35.91 -11.71
CA THR A 386 0.25 -35.72 -12.49
C THR A 386 -0.32 -34.30 -12.38
N ILE A 387 -0.01 -33.55 -11.32
CA ILE A 387 -0.42 -32.13 -11.17
C ILE A 387 0.15 -31.26 -12.30
N PHE A 388 1.34 -31.60 -12.80
CA PHE A 388 2.02 -30.88 -13.88
C PHE A 388 1.77 -31.51 -15.26
N ALA A 389 0.81 -32.43 -15.38
CA ALA A 389 0.46 -32.97 -16.68
C ALA A 389 -0.10 -31.84 -17.56
N ALA A 390 0.29 -31.80 -18.83
CA ALA A 390 -0.36 -30.89 -19.77
C ALA A 390 -1.84 -31.26 -19.84
N SER A 391 -2.73 -30.28 -19.73
CA SER A 391 -4.19 -30.45 -19.89
C SER A 391 -4.48 -30.95 -21.31
N SER A 392 -4.40 -32.27 -21.50
CA SER A 392 -4.57 -32.95 -22.77
C SER A 392 -6.06 -33.08 -23.08
N SER A 393 -6.71 -31.97 -23.40
CA SER A 393 -8.03 -31.97 -24.06
C SER A 393 -7.95 -31.60 -25.55
N ALA A 394 -6.76 -31.28 -26.06
CA ALA A 394 -6.49 -31.44 -27.48
C ALA A 394 -5.96 -32.86 -27.72
N ALA A 395 -6.88 -33.83 -27.70
CA ALA A 395 -6.69 -35.06 -28.45
C ALA A 395 -6.63 -34.70 -29.94
N THR A 396 -5.49 -34.15 -30.39
CA THR A 396 -5.08 -34.35 -31.77
C THR A 396 -4.88 -35.85 -31.89
N ASN A 397 -5.83 -36.51 -32.57
CA ASN A 397 -5.68 -37.86 -33.05
C ASN A 397 -4.22 -38.10 -33.45
N PRO A 398 -3.50 -39.05 -32.82
CA PRO A 398 -2.12 -39.37 -33.19
C PRO A 398 -2.01 -39.87 -34.65
N ALA A 399 -3.14 -40.08 -35.33
CA ALA A 399 -3.23 -40.60 -36.69
C ALA A 399 -3.06 -39.58 -37.83
N LYS A 400 -2.87 -38.26 -37.59
CA LYS A 400 -2.72 -37.28 -38.70
C LYS A 400 -1.61 -36.24 -38.55
N VAL A 401 -0.61 -36.48 -37.71
CA VAL A 401 0.61 -35.65 -37.67
C VAL A 401 1.80 -36.55 -37.97
N GLN A 402 1.94 -36.91 -39.25
CA GLN A 402 3.11 -37.59 -39.78
C GLN A 402 4.26 -36.58 -39.82
N MET A 403 4.83 -36.30 -38.65
CA MET A 403 6.05 -35.50 -38.52
C MET A 403 7.23 -36.33 -39.01
N ASN A 404 8.07 -35.73 -39.86
CA ASN A 404 9.38 -36.25 -40.16
C ASN A 404 10.13 -36.49 -38.85
N LYS A 405 10.59 -37.72 -38.65
CA LYS A 405 11.14 -38.31 -37.42
C LYS A 405 12.47 -37.70 -36.94
N ARG A 406 12.82 -36.46 -37.32
CA ARG A 406 14.18 -35.91 -37.22
C ARG A 406 14.34 -34.55 -36.52
N GLU A 407 13.30 -33.80 -36.18
CA GLU A 407 13.48 -32.50 -35.50
C GLU A 407 13.12 -32.56 -34.01
N THR A 408 14.09 -32.26 -33.14
CA THR A 408 13.86 -32.08 -31.69
C THR A 408 13.08 -30.79 -31.46
N THR A 409 11.91 -30.88 -30.81
CA THR A 409 11.07 -29.74 -30.43
C THR A 409 11.25 -29.40 -28.95
N LEU A 410 11.39 -28.11 -28.65
CA LEU A 410 11.46 -27.58 -27.30
C LEU A 410 10.05 -27.23 -26.81
N SER A 411 9.71 -27.66 -25.60
CA SER A 411 8.52 -27.29 -24.84
C SER A 411 8.91 -27.02 -23.39
N ASN A 412 8.25 -26.06 -22.73
CA ASN A 412 8.50 -25.83 -21.31
C ASN A 412 7.66 -26.79 -20.46
N ALA A 413 8.30 -27.38 -19.46
CA ALA A 413 7.57 -28.03 -18.38
C ALA A 413 6.75 -26.97 -17.61
N PRO A 414 5.46 -27.22 -17.28
CA PRO A 414 4.65 -26.32 -16.46
C PRO A 414 5.35 -25.89 -15.16
N LEU A 415 6.17 -26.78 -14.59
CA LEU A 415 7.04 -26.50 -13.45
C LEU A 415 7.98 -25.30 -13.66
N ILE A 416 8.69 -25.24 -14.80
CA ILE A 416 9.65 -24.17 -15.10
C ILE A 416 8.92 -22.82 -15.21
N LEU A 417 7.76 -22.80 -15.88
CA LEU A 417 6.94 -21.60 -15.99
C LEU A 417 6.43 -21.13 -14.61
N LEU A 418 5.99 -22.05 -13.75
CA LEU A 418 5.59 -21.71 -12.38
C LEU A 418 6.75 -21.16 -11.54
N MET A 419 7.95 -21.74 -11.68
CA MET A 419 9.14 -21.22 -10.98
C MET A 419 9.49 -19.81 -11.44
N LEU A 420 9.47 -19.53 -12.76
CA LEU A 420 9.70 -18.19 -13.30
C LEU A 420 8.63 -17.18 -12.84
N ARG A 421 7.35 -17.59 -12.81
CA ARG A 421 6.23 -16.71 -12.43
C ARG A 421 6.16 -16.41 -10.93
N THR A 422 6.75 -17.26 -10.10
CA THR A 422 6.86 -17.08 -8.64
C THR A 422 8.21 -16.48 -8.20
N ALA A 423 9.17 -16.38 -9.14
CA ALA A 423 10.50 -15.83 -8.90
C ALA A 423 10.53 -14.36 -8.43
N PRO A 424 9.69 -13.43 -8.94
CA PRO A 424 9.89 -12.01 -8.63
C PRO A 424 9.85 -11.68 -7.13
N PHE A 425 8.95 -12.30 -6.35
CA PHE A 425 8.90 -12.09 -4.90
C PHE A 425 10.19 -12.54 -4.21
N ASN A 426 10.65 -13.77 -4.49
CA ASN A 426 11.85 -14.34 -3.86
C ASN A 426 13.12 -13.57 -4.26
N LEU A 427 13.21 -13.17 -5.54
CA LEU A 427 14.29 -12.33 -6.05
C LEU A 427 14.33 -10.98 -5.31
N TRP A 428 13.18 -10.32 -5.19
CA TRP A 428 13.09 -9.03 -4.52
C TRP A 428 13.40 -9.12 -3.03
N LEU A 429 12.84 -10.12 -2.35
CA LEU A 429 13.12 -10.37 -0.94
C LEU A 429 14.61 -10.60 -0.69
N LEU A 430 15.28 -11.39 -1.54
CA LEU A 430 16.71 -11.61 -1.45
C LEU A 430 17.50 -10.31 -1.64
N LEU A 431 17.22 -9.57 -2.73
CA LEU A 431 17.95 -8.34 -3.06
C LEU A 431 17.80 -7.28 -1.96
N MET A 432 16.59 -7.09 -1.44
CA MET A 432 16.34 -6.14 -0.35
C MET A 432 16.96 -6.62 0.97
N SER A 433 16.95 -7.92 1.27
CA SER A 433 17.59 -8.47 2.48
C SER A 433 19.12 -8.31 2.46
N MET A 434 19.73 -8.28 1.28
CA MET A 434 21.15 -8.00 1.11
C MET A 434 21.51 -6.52 1.30
N GLN A 435 20.54 -5.61 1.20
CA GLN A 435 20.80 -4.20 1.46
C GLN A 435 20.97 -3.97 2.97
N PRO A 436 22.01 -3.26 3.41
CA PRO A 436 22.22 -2.96 4.83
C PRO A 436 21.10 -2.09 5.43
N HIS A 437 20.75 -1.01 4.75
CA HIS A 437 19.58 -0.19 5.06
C HIS A 437 18.29 -0.89 4.60
N LYS A 438 17.30 -0.98 5.50
CA LYS A 438 16.05 -1.69 5.26
C LYS A 438 14.88 -0.92 5.81
N GLU A 439 13.83 -0.85 5.01
CA GLU A 439 12.56 -0.26 5.40
C GLU A 439 11.40 -1.12 4.93
N GLU A 440 10.28 -1.06 5.66
CA GLU A 440 9.05 -1.78 5.35
C GLU A 440 8.53 -1.45 3.93
N ARG A 441 8.52 -0.16 3.57
CA ARG A 441 8.02 0.32 2.27
C ARG A 441 8.80 -0.21 1.07
N PHE A 442 10.04 -0.69 1.26
CA PHE A 442 10.85 -1.25 0.18
C PHE A 442 10.32 -2.60 -0.31
N ILE A 443 9.53 -3.33 0.49
CA ILE A 443 8.94 -4.61 0.06
C ILE A 443 7.55 -4.45 -0.57
N PHE A 444 6.93 -3.26 -0.47
CA PHE A 444 5.60 -2.98 -1.06
C PHE A 444 5.48 -3.47 -2.52
N PRO A 445 6.46 -3.25 -3.42
CA PRO A 445 6.36 -3.69 -4.81
C PRO A 445 6.04 -5.19 -5.01
N ALA A 446 6.37 -6.03 -4.03
CA ALA A 446 6.22 -7.48 -4.10
C ALA A 446 5.07 -8.04 -3.23
N PHE A 447 4.29 -7.20 -2.54
CA PHE A 447 3.24 -7.63 -1.60
C PHE A 447 2.16 -8.53 -2.25
N PRO A 448 1.53 -8.17 -3.38
CA PRO A 448 0.58 -9.09 -4.04
C PRO A 448 1.25 -10.37 -4.58
N LEU A 449 2.56 -10.33 -4.87
CA LEU A 449 3.32 -11.49 -5.32
C LEU A 449 3.64 -12.45 -4.16
N LEU A 450 3.86 -11.93 -2.96
CA LEU A 450 3.92 -12.71 -1.72
C LEU A 450 2.62 -13.50 -1.54
N ALA A 451 1.47 -12.83 -1.66
CA ALA A 451 0.17 -13.48 -1.54
C ALA A 451 -0.05 -14.57 -2.61
N PHE A 452 0.38 -14.34 -3.85
CA PHE A 452 0.36 -15.35 -4.91
C PHE A 452 1.21 -16.58 -4.56
N ASN A 453 2.47 -16.37 -4.14
CA ASN A 453 3.37 -17.46 -3.76
C ASN A 453 2.80 -18.26 -2.57
N ALA A 454 2.30 -17.58 -1.54
CA ALA A 454 1.70 -18.23 -0.38
C ALA A 454 0.47 -19.06 -0.74
N ALA A 455 -0.42 -18.53 -1.58
CA ALA A 455 -1.61 -19.22 -2.05
C ALA A 455 -1.28 -20.46 -2.88
N LEU A 456 -0.27 -20.37 -3.75
CA LEU A 456 0.20 -21.51 -4.54
C LEU A 456 0.79 -22.59 -3.64
N SER A 457 1.68 -22.22 -2.70
CA SER A 457 2.26 -23.17 -1.74
C SER A 457 1.21 -23.84 -0.87
N LEU A 458 0.17 -23.09 -0.44
CA LEU A 458 -0.94 -23.67 0.32
C LEU A 458 -1.67 -24.71 -0.52
N HIS A 459 -2.04 -24.39 -1.77
CA HIS A 459 -2.71 -25.34 -2.65
C HIS A 459 -1.86 -26.61 -2.87
N LEU A 460 -0.57 -26.46 -3.16
CA LEU A 460 0.36 -27.58 -3.32
C LEU A 460 0.47 -28.45 -2.04
N SER A 461 0.50 -27.80 -0.87
CA SER A 461 0.54 -28.50 0.43
C SER A 461 -0.73 -29.30 0.68
N ILE A 462 -1.90 -28.75 0.31
CA ILE A 462 -3.20 -29.42 0.44
C ILE A 462 -3.32 -30.60 -0.53
N GLU A 463 -2.81 -30.48 -1.76
CA GLU A 463 -2.77 -31.61 -2.71
C GLU A 463 -1.82 -32.72 -2.23
N LEU A 464 -0.66 -32.36 -1.69
CA LEU A 464 0.27 -33.32 -1.10
C LEU A 464 -0.39 -34.06 0.08
N LEU A 465 -1.03 -33.31 0.99
CA LEU A 465 -1.77 -33.88 2.11
C LEU A 465 -2.87 -34.84 1.62
N ARG A 466 -3.62 -34.45 0.59
CA ARG A 466 -4.67 -35.30 -0.01
C ARG A 466 -4.10 -36.62 -0.54
N VAL A 467 -2.99 -36.58 -1.27
CA VAL A 467 -2.35 -37.80 -1.81
C VAL A 467 -1.81 -38.69 -0.69
N VAL A 468 -1.20 -38.11 0.34
CA VAL A 468 -0.72 -38.86 1.51
C VAL A 468 -1.87 -39.53 2.25
N LEU A 469 -2.97 -38.80 2.52
CA LEU A 469 -4.18 -39.35 3.12
C LEU A 469 -4.82 -40.44 2.24
N GLY A 470 -4.81 -40.28 0.92
CA GLY A 470 -5.28 -41.30 -0.03
C GLY A 470 -4.46 -42.59 0.02
N LYS A 471 -3.13 -42.48 0.07
CA LYS A 471 -2.23 -43.64 0.24
C LYS A 471 -2.44 -44.32 1.60
N LEU A 472 -2.57 -43.55 2.68
CA LEU A 472 -2.87 -44.08 4.01
C LEU A 472 -4.20 -44.85 4.02
N LYS A 473 -5.25 -44.33 3.37
CA LYS A 473 -6.52 -45.07 3.18
C LYS A 473 -6.34 -46.38 2.44
N GLY A 474 -5.52 -46.40 1.37
CA GLY A 474 -5.22 -47.61 0.61
C GLY A 474 -4.45 -48.67 1.41
N VAL A 475 -3.57 -48.23 2.32
CA VAL A 475 -2.82 -49.12 3.23
C VAL A 475 -3.70 -49.62 4.38
N LEU A 476 -4.62 -48.79 4.88
CA LEU A 476 -5.58 -49.11 5.94
C LEU A 476 -6.87 -49.80 5.41
N GLY A 477 -6.80 -50.48 4.27
CA GLY A 477 -7.97 -51.02 3.53
C GLY A 477 -9.00 -51.80 4.38
N PRO A 478 -10.22 -52.02 3.87
CA PRO A 478 -11.44 -52.37 4.62
C PRO A 478 -11.50 -53.83 5.13
N SER A 479 -10.41 -54.33 5.72
CA SER A 479 -10.33 -55.67 6.30
C SER A 479 -9.82 -55.56 7.73
N LYS A 480 -10.71 -55.90 8.68
CA LYS A 480 -10.51 -56.10 10.14
C LYS A 480 -10.85 -54.96 11.11
N ILE A 481 -11.88 -54.16 10.83
CA ILE A 481 -12.64 -53.52 11.92
C ILE A 481 -14.10 -53.90 11.72
N GLY A 482 -14.63 -54.68 12.66
CA GLY A 482 -15.98 -55.24 12.61
C GLY A 482 -17.06 -54.19 12.42
N SER A 483 -18.13 -54.62 11.76
CA SER A 483 -19.39 -53.90 11.58
C SER A 483 -19.83 -53.21 12.88
N GLY A 484 -19.89 -51.88 12.88
CA GLY A 484 -20.57 -51.14 13.94
C GLY A 484 -20.15 -49.68 14.17
N ARG A 485 -19.03 -49.20 13.63
CA ARG A 485 -18.60 -47.80 13.89
C ARG A 485 -17.74 -47.14 12.80
N SER A 486 -17.53 -47.81 11.67
CA SER A 486 -16.57 -47.40 10.64
C SER A 486 -17.11 -46.38 9.63
N ASP A 487 -18.42 -46.15 9.56
CA ASP A 487 -19.03 -45.34 8.49
C ASP A 487 -18.85 -43.81 8.66
N ASP A 488 -18.56 -43.33 9.88
CA ASP A 488 -18.38 -41.89 10.17
C ASP A 488 -16.95 -41.35 9.92
N ILE A 489 -15.94 -42.23 9.87
CA ILE A 489 -14.53 -41.81 9.80
C ILE A 489 -14.13 -41.43 8.37
N TYR A 490 -14.66 -42.16 7.37
CA TYR A 490 -14.31 -41.98 5.96
C TYR A 490 -14.73 -40.64 5.33
N PRO A 491 -15.96 -40.11 5.56
CA PRO A 491 -16.35 -38.78 5.07
C PRO A 491 -15.60 -37.65 5.79
N THR A 492 -15.17 -37.86 7.03
CA THR A 492 -14.38 -36.90 7.79
C THR A 492 -12.95 -36.80 7.25
N LEU A 493 -12.32 -37.95 6.95
CA LEU A 493 -10.98 -38.01 6.38
C LEU A 493 -10.91 -37.49 4.93
N SER A 494 -12.00 -37.58 4.15
CA SER A 494 -12.08 -36.97 2.81
C SER A 494 -12.21 -35.45 2.86
N ARG A 495 -12.84 -34.86 3.89
CA ARG A 495 -12.99 -33.41 4.06
C ARG A 495 -11.86 -32.73 4.83
N LEU A 496 -11.01 -33.51 5.51
CA LEU A 496 -9.92 -33.00 6.37
C LEU A 496 -9.04 -31.96 5.66
N HIS A 497 -8.65 -32.21 4.41
CA HIS A 497 -7.80 -31.29 3.66
C HIS A 497 -8.45 -29.90 3.45
N SER A 498 -9.75 -29.86 3.16
CA SER A 498 -10.51 -28.60 3.04
C SER A 498 -10.71 -27.90 4.38
N ILE A 499 -10.90 -28.66 5.46
CA ILE A 499 -10.98 -28.12 6.84
C ILE A 499 -9.64 -27.46 7.20
N VAL A 500 -8.52 -28.14 6.99
CA VAL A 500 -7.16 -27.61 7.25
C VAL A 500 -6.93 -26.31 6.48
N ALA A 501 -7.23 -26.29 5.18
CA ALA A 501 -7.07 -25.09 4.35
C ALA A 501 -7.91 -23.92 4.89
N THR A 502 -9.17 -24.18 5.23
CA THR A 502 -10.10 -23.16 5.72
C THR A 502 -9.68 -22.65 7.09
N THR A 503 -9.24 -23.52 7.99
CA THR A 503 -8.71 -23.15 9.31
C THR A 503 -7.46 -22.28 9.18
N ILE A 504 -6.52 -22.64 8.31
CA ILE A 504 -5.30 -21.84 8.05
C ILE A 504 -5.68 -20.43 7.58
N LEU A 505 -6.57 -20.33 6.59
CA LEU A 505 -7.00 -19.03 6.05
C LEU A 505 -7.78 -18.21 7.08
N ALA A 506 -8.67 -18.83 7.85
CA ALA A 506 -9.45 -18.17 8.89
C ALA A 506 -8.54 -17.62 10.01
N LEU A 507 -7.59 -18.42 10.50
CA LEU A 507 -6.62 -17.99 11.51
C LEU A 507 -5.75 -16.85 10.97
N SER A 508 -5.25 -16.96 9.73
CA SER A 508 -4.47 -15.89 9.09
C SER A 508 -5.30 -14.61 8.92
N ALA A 509 -6.58 -14.72 8.60
CA ALA A 509 -7.45 -13.55 8.46
C ALA A 509 -7.66 -12.85 9.80
N LEU A 510 -7.93 -13.62 10.86
CA LEU A 510 -8.12 -13.10 12.21
C LEU A 510 -6.87 -12.38 12.72
N THR A 511 -5.69 -12.98 12.54
CA THR A 511 -4.43 -12.37 12.99
C THR A 511 -4.08 -11.11 12.18
N SER A 512 -4.33 -11.09 10.87
CA SER A 512 -4.11 -9.88 10.06
C SER A 512 -5.07 -8.74 10.39
N ILE A 513 -6.38 -9.03 10.59
CA ILE A 513 -7.35 -8.02 11.03
C ILE A 513 -6.96 -7.47 12.40
N SER A 514 -6.61 -8.36 13.33
CA SER A 514 -6.15 -8.02 14.67
C SER A 514 -4.89 -7.14 14.64
N ARG A 515 -3.93 -7.42 13.75
CA ARG A 515 -2.74 -6.58 13.55
C ARG A 515 -3.09 -5.18 13.05
N SER A 516 -3.97 -5.08 12.06
CA SER A 516 -4.41 -3.79 11.51
C SER A 516 -5.12 -2.97 12.58
N ALA A 517 -6.03 -3.59 13.34
CA ALA A 517 -6.72 -2.95 14.46
C ALA A 517 -5.73 -2.47 15.53
N GLN A 518 -4.78 -3.32 15.94
CA GLN A 518 -3.75 -2.93 16.91
C GLN A 518 -2.92 -1.76 16.42
N SER A 519 -2.55 -1.77 15.14
CA SER A 519 -1.87 -0.65 14.54
C SER A 519 -2.71 0.60 14.75
N VAL A 520 -3.93 0.66 14.22
CA VAL A 520 -4.82 1.84 14.29
C VAL A 520 -5.04 2.34 15.73
N LEU A 521 -5.45 1.46 16.64
CA LEU A 521 -5.83 1.84 18.00
C LEU A 521 -4.66 2.29 18.88
N ALA A 522 -3.46 1.76 18.65
CA ALA A 522 -2.33 2.00 19.53
C ALA A 522 -1.56 3.31 19.25
N PHE A 523 -1.77 3.96 18.11
CA PHE A 523 -0.96 5.10 17.71
C PHE A 523 -1.72 6.20 16.95
N SER A 524 -3.03 6.38 17.15
CA SER A 524 -3.86 7.39 16.44
C SER A 524 -3.59 8.84 16.84
N GLY A 525 -2.92 9.08 17.97
CA GLY A 525 -2.64 10.40 18.54
C GLY A 525 -2.18 11.51 17.57
N PRO A 526 -1.25 11.28 16.62
CA PRO A 526 -0.78 12.33 15.71
C PRO A 526 -1.87 12.93 14.82
N THR A 527 -2.83 12.13 14.36
CA THR A 527 -3.95 12.64 13.56
C THR A 527 -5.03 13.24 14.45
N GLU A 528 -5.35 12.58 15.58
CA GLU A 528 -6.41 13.04 16.50
C GLU A 528 -6.09 14.40 17.14
N THR A 529 -4.82 14.67 17.47
CA THR A 529 -4.38 15.99 18.00
C THR A 529 -4.57 17.12 17.00
N LEU A 530 -4.26 16.90 15.72
CA LEU A 530 -4.46 17.93 14.68
C LEU A 530 -5.94 18.13 14.33
N GLU A 531 -6.74 17.06 14.36
CA GLU A 531 -8.19 17.17 14.22
C GLU A 531 -8.82 17.94 15.38
N TYR A 532 -8.35 17.70 16.62
CA TYR A 532 -8.78 18.48 17.79
C TYR A 532 -8.41 19.95 17.67
N LEU A 533 -7.17 20.25 17.25
CA LEU A 533 -6.71 21.62 17.02
C LEU A 533 -7.62 22.33 16.00
N SER A 534 -7.88 21.68 14.86
CA SER A 534 -8.60 22.27 13.73
C SER A 534 -10.11 22.39 13.96
N ASN A 535 -10.73 21.39 14.58
CA ASN A 535 -12.19 21.31 14.69
C ASN A 535 -12.72 21.84 16.03
N TYR A 536 -11.89 21.97 17.06
CA TYR A 536 -12.31 22.46 18.37
C TYR A 536 -11.52 23.68 18.84
N GLU A 537 -10.20 23.56 19.03
CA GLU A 537 -9.41 24.58 19.74
C GLU A 537 -9.36 25.92 18.98
N LEU A 538 -9.06 25.90 17.68
CA LEU A 538 -9.00 27.15 16.89
C LEU A 538 -10.37 27.81 16.75
N PRO A 539 -11.47 27.11 16.42
CA PRO A 539 -12.82 27.68 16.47
C PRO A 539 -13.20 28.25 17.83
N ARG A 540 -12.92 27.53 18.92
CA ARG A 540 -13.19 27.98 20.29
C ARG A 540 -12.43 29.29 20.58
N SER A 541 -11.13 29.32 20.29
CA SER A 541 -10.30 30.51 20.49
C SER A 541 -10.81 31.69 19.67
N ALA A 542 -11.16 31.47 18.40
CA ALA A 542 -11.73 32.51 17.53
C ALA A 542 -13.06 33.07 18.06
N VAL A 543 -13.97 32.21 18.57
CA VAL A 543 -15.24 32.64 19.16
C VAL A 543 -15.05 33.42 20.47
N GLN A 544 -13.99 33.12 21.22
CA GLN A 544 -13.63 33.83 22.46
C GLN A 544 -13.01 35.20 22.17
N SER A 545 -12.04 35.25 21.26
CA SER A 545 -11.33 36.48 20.88
C SER A 545 -12.16 37.40 19.99
N CYS A 546 -13.08 36.85 19.20
CA CYS A 546 -13.93 37.61 18.27
C CYS A 546 -15.40 37.23 18.42
N PRO A 547 -16.11 37.73 19.45
CA PRO A 547 -17.48 37.32 19.72
C PRO A 547 -18.45 37.57 18.55
N THR A 548 -18.19 38.57 17.72
CA THR A 548 -19.04 38.98 16.58
C THR A 548 -19.01 38.01 15.39
N ILE A 549 -18.09 37.03 15.37
CA ILE A 549 -17.95 36.08 14.26
C ILE A 549 -19.10 35.07 14.15
N VAL A 550 -19.78 34.82 15.28
CA VAL A 550 -20.93 33.93 15.40
C VAL A 550 -22.07 34.62 16.16
N ASP A 551 -23.29 34.14 15.95
CA ASP A 551 -24.46 34.58 16.69
C ASP A 551 -24.37 34.23 18.19
N ALA A 552 -25.18 34.90 19.00
CA ALA A 552 -25.13 34.75 20.47
C ALA A 552 -25.46 33.32 20.93
N GLN A 553 -26.38 32.62 20.24
CA GLN A 553 -26.76 31.25 20.58
C GLN A 553 -25.61 30.29 20.31
N THR A 554 -24.97 30.40 19.14
CA THR A 554 -23.77 29.60 18.81
C THR A 554 -22.64 29.88 19.80
N ARG A 555 -22.43 31.14 20.21
CA ARG A 555 -21.40 31.50 21.20
C ARG A 555 -21.64 30.83 22.56
N GLU A 556 -22.88 30.83 23.03
CA GLU A 556 -23.24 30.17 24.30
C GLU A 556 -23.05 28.65 24.19
N ALA A 557 -23.39 28.07 23.04
CA ALA A 557 -23.15 26.66 22.76
C ALA A 557 -21.65 26.31 22.79
N TRP A 558 -20.76 27.17 22.27
CA TRP A 558 -19.31 26.93 22.37
C TRP A 558 -18.78 27.03 23.82
N ARG A 559 -19.33 27.96 24.62
CA ARG A 559 -18.96 28.11 26.04
C ARG A 559 -19.41 26.94 26.91
N SER A 560 -20.54 26.32 26.60
CA SER A 560 -21.02 25.16 27.37
C SER A 560 -20.16 23.91 27.18
N LEU A 561 -19.37 23.84 26.10
CA LEU A 561 -18.47 22.70 25.84
C LEU A 561 -17.29 22.61 26.83
N GLU A 562 -16.96 23.69 27.53
CA GLU A 562 -15.79 23.76 28.42
C GLU A 562 -15.94 22.84 29.63
N SER A 563 -17.16 22.67 30.14
CA SER A 563 -17.45 21.79 31.28
C SER A 563 -17.48 20.30 30.93
N LEU A 564 -17.40 19.93 29.65
CA LEU A 564 -17.49 18.55 29.19
C LEU A 564 -16.14 17.84 29.19
N SER A 565 -16.19 16.51 29.21
CA SER A 565 -14.99 15.68 28.99
C SER A 565 -14.42 15.89 27.58
N GLN A 566 -13.14 15.60 27.36
CA GLN A 566 -12.46 15.76 26.06
C GLN A 566 -13.23 15.12 24.90
N ILE A 567 -13.74 13.90 25.10
CA ILE A 567 -14.46 13.13 24.07
C ILE A 567 -15.82 13.77 23.76
N GLU A 568 -16.60 14.11 24.79
CA GLU A 568 -17.92 14.73 24.63
C GLU A 568 -17.81 16.11 24.00
N ARG A 569 -16.84 16.91 24.47
CA ARG A 569 -16.50 18.22 23.94
C ARG A 569 -16.20 18.17 22.44
N TYR A 570 -15.33 17.27 22.01
CA TYR A 570 -15.00 17.09 20.59
C TYR A 570 -16.22 16.63 19.79
N ALA A 571 -16.96 15.63 20.27
CA ALA A 571 -18.12 15.08 19.57
C ALA A 571 -19.25 16.11 19.40
N GLN A 572 -19.48 16.97 20.39
CA GLN A 572 -20.48 18.03 20.31
C GLN A 572 -19.99 19.20 19.44
N ALA A 573 -18.69 19.54 19.48
CA ALA A 573 -18.12 20.58 18.62
C ALA A 573 -18.31 20.28 17.12
N LEU A 574 -18.18 19.01 16.72
CA LEU A 574 -18.42 18.58 15.33
C LEU A 574 -19.87 18.80 14.86
N GLN A 575 -20.82 18.98 15.78
CA GLN A 575 -22.23 19.22 15.47
C GLN A 575 -22.57 20.73 15.43
N LEU A 576 -21.68 21.59 15.92
CA LEU A 576 -21.89 23.04 15.92
C LEU A 576 -21.68 23.66 14.53
N PRO A 577 -22.29 24.83 14.26
CA PRO A 577 -22.03 25.59 13.04
C PRO A 577 -20.53 25.85 12.87
N ARG A 578 -20.02 25.64 11.66
CA ARG A 578 -18.61 25.85 11.35
C ARG A 578 -18.25 27.33 11.48
N VAL A 579 -17.17 27.59 12.22
CA VAL A 579 -16.59 28.93 12.36
C VAL A 579 -15.66 29.19 11.18
N ASP A 580 -15.89 30.28 10.45
CA ASP A 580 -15.04 30.70 9.35
C ASP A 580 -13.83 31.48 9.89
N LEU A 581 -12.75 30.75 10.16
CA LEU A 581 -11.54 31.30 10.77
C LEU A 581 -10.89 32.42 9.92
N ASN A 582 -11.15 32.47 8.60
CA ASN A 582 -10.62 33.52 7.74
C ASN A 582 -11.34 34.88 7.93
N LYS A 583 -12.57 34.89 8.48
CA LYS A 583 -13.32 36.13 8.77
C LYS A 583 -12.99 36.73 10.13
N ALA A 584 -12.41 35.95 11.04
CA ALA A 584 -11.97 36.41 12.36
C ALA A 584 -10.93 37.54 12.24
N ASP A 585 -10.02 37.41 11.28
CA ASP A 585 -8.88 38.30 11.09
C ASP A 585 -9.25 39.68 10.50
N ALA A 586 -10.39 39.78 9.81
CA ALA A 586 -10.78 41.01 9.10
C ALA A 586 -11.71 41.95 9.91
N GLY A 587 -12.30 41.48 11.02
CA GLY A 587 -13.39 42.18 11.70
C GLY A 587 -13.21 42.43 13.20
N CYS A 588 -12.20 41.84 13.85
CA CYS A 588 -11.98 41.96 15.29
C CYS A 588 -10.60 42.54 15.58
N SER A 589 -10.55 43.83 15.92
CA SER A 589 -9.36 44.52 16.41
C SER A 589 -9.40 44.58 17.94
N ASP A 590 -8.99 43.50 18.61
CA ASP A 590 -8.75 43.49 20.07
C ASP A 590 -7.26 43.26 20.36
N ALA A 591 -6.77 43.75 21.52
CA ALA A 591 -5.36 43.77 21.91
C ALA A 591 -4.64 42.39 21.92
N GLN A 592 -5.38 41.29 22.01
CA GLN A 592 -4.83 39.93 21.86
C GLN A 592 -4.34 39.68 20.42
N ASN A 593 -5.06 40.20 19.43
CA ASN A 593 -4.68 40.18 18.02
C ASN A 593 -3.47 41.08 17.75
N GLU A 594 -3.22 42.13 18.55
CA GLU A 594 -1.97 42.89 18.47
C GLU A 594 -0.76 42.09 18.98
N LEU A 595 -0.93 41.27 20.03
CA LEU A 595 0.15 40.41 20.54
C LEU A 595 0.43 39.22 19.61
N ASP A 596 -0.60 38.62 19.03
CA ASP A 596 -0.47 37.55 18.01
C ASP A 596 -0.02 38.12 16.66
N ALA A 597 -0.42 39.33 16.27
CA ALA A 597 0.12 40.04 15.10
C ALA A 597 1.58 40.48 15.32
N GLN A 598 1.98 40.85 16.54
CA GLN A 598 3.39 41.11 16.90
C GLN A 598 4.23 39.82 16.93
N ARG A 599 3.62 38.64 17.18
CA ARG A 599 4.26 37.31 17.13
C ARG A 599 4.22 36.61 15.77
N GLY A 600 3.54 37.20 14.78
CA GLY A 600 3.50 36.69 13.40
C GLY A 600 2.41 35.66 13.10
N GLY A 601 1.32 35.63 13.88
CA GLY A 601 0.19 34.71 13.71
C GLY A 601 0.28 33.44 14.56
N THR A 602 -0.75 32.59 14.50
CA THR A 602 -0.83 31.33 15.26
C THR A 602 0.22 30.32 14.81
N ARG A 603 1.16 29.95 15.69
CA ARG A 603 2.24 28.99 15.41
C ARG A 603 2.06 27.66 16.14
N LEU A 604 2.10 26.56 15.38
CA LEU A 604 2.15 25.17 15.85
C LEU A 604 3.56 24.62 15.71
N CYS A 605 4.13 24.08 16.78
CA CYS A 605 5.49 23.58 16.79
C CYS A 605 5.57 22.06 16.98
N TYR A 606 6.56 21.46 16.33
CA TYR A 606 6.97 20.07 16.51
C TYR A 606 8.43 20.03 17.00
N ALA A 607 8.68 19.28 18.07
CA ALA A 607 10.02 18.98 18.57
C ALA A 607 10.37 17.52 18.22
N LYS A 608 10.57 16.65 19.22
CA LYS A 608 10.92 15.22 19.06
C LYS A 608 9.95 14.40 18.19
N GLU A 609 8.70 14.86 18.05
CA GLU A 609 7.66 14.20 17.23
C GLU A 609 7.56 14.69 15.77
N TRP A 610 8.55 15.44 15.28
CA TRP A 610 8.57 15.93 13.88
C TRP A 610 8.30 14.80 12.87
N HIS A 611 8.86 13.61 13.09
CA HIS A 611 8.75 12.45 12.19
C HIS A 611 7.35 11.84 12.12
N ARG A 612 6.41 12.25 13.00
CA ARG A 612 5.00 11.84 13.00
C ARG A 612 4.05 12.94 12.56
N PHE A 613 4.57 14.07 12.08
CA PHE A 613 3.75 15.10 11.45
C PHE A 613 2.96 14.49 10.27
N PRO A 614 1.61 14.52 10.28
CA PRO A 614 0.81 13.91 9.22
C PRO A 614 0.93 14.65 7.88
N SER A 615 0.55 15.92 7.83
CA SER A 615 0.72 16.87 6.70
C SER A 615 -0.07 18.15 6.95
N HIS A 616 0.28 19.25 6.26
CA HIS A 616 -0.51 20.48 6.17
C HIS A 616 -1.93 20.31 5.62
N PHE A 617 -2.26 19.17 5.01
CA PHE A 617 -3.66 18.86 4.71
C PHE A 617 -4.56 18.85 5.97
N HIS A 618 -3.98 18.53 7.14
CA HIS A 618 -4.65 18.52 8.44
C HIS A 618 -4.55 19.86 9.19
N VAL A 619 -3.90 20.88 8.61
CA VAL A 619 -3.60 22.15 9.28
C VAL A 619 -4.32 23.29 8.55
N PRO A 620 -5.03 24.18 9.27
CA PRO A 620 -5.68 25.35 8.66
C PRO A 620 -4.68 26.32 8.02
N SER A 621 -5.12 27.09 7.01
CA SER A 621 -4.24 27.95 6.19
C SER A 621 -3.54 29.09 6.96
N HIS A 622 -4.07 29.53 8.09
CA HIS A 622 -3.51 30.61 8.90
C HIS A 622 -2.54 30.13 9.99
N VAL A 623 -2.42 28.81 10.20
CA VAL A 623 -1.52 28.25 11.21
C VAL A 623 -0.15 27.98 10.59
N GLU A 624 0.89 28.55 11.18
CA GLU A 624 2.27 28.31 10.77
C GLU A 624 2.85 27.09 11.50
N VAL A 625 3.32 26.07 10.77
CA VAL A 625 4.00 24.92 11.39
C VAL A 625 5.52 25.15 11.40
N ARG A 626 6.17 24.98 12.55
CA ARG A 626 7.62 25.13 12.72
C ARG A 626 8.24 23.99 13.52
N PHE A 627 9.55 23.84 13.41
CA PHE A 627 10.31 22.87 14.19
C PHE A 627 11.04 23.55 15.34
N VAL A 628 11.07 22.89 16.49
CA VAL A 628 11.92 23.25 17.63
C VAL A 628 13.07 22.26 17.66
N LYS A 629 14.25 22.72 18.08
CA LYS A 629 15.45 21.87 18.16
C LYS A 629 15.17 20.67 19.08
N SER A 630 15.46 19.47 18.57
CA SER A 630 15.42 18.19 19.30
C SER A 630 16.79 17.50 19.19
N ASP A 631 16.98 16.34 19.82
CA ASP A 631 18.23 15.58 19.77
C ASP A 631 18.53 15.01 18.36
N PHE A 632 17.59 15.12 17.43
CA PHE A 632 17.83 14.77 16.03
C PHE A 632 18.90 15.67 15.39
N GLN A 633 19.91 15.03 14.79
CA GLN A 633 21.08 15.68 14.14
C GLN A 633 21.09 15.51 12.61
N GLY A 634 19.97 15.05 12.03
CA GLY A 634 19.79 14.97 10.59
C GLY A 634 19.19 16.25 10.00
N ILE A 635 19.08 16.30 8.67
CA ILE A 635 18.46 17.45 8.00
C ILE A 635 16.93 17.40 8.12
N LEU A 636 16.32 18.51 8.55
CA LEU A 636 14.87 18.69 8.54
C LEU A 636 14.41 19.46 7.29
N PRO A 637 13.16 19.24 6.83
CA PRO A 637 12.62 19.99 5.72
C PRO A 637 12.45 21.48 6.08
N GLN A 638 12.36 22.32 5.05
CA GLN A 638 12.09 23.76 5.19
C GLN A 638 10.93 24.14 4.32
N HIS A 639 10.20 25.19 4.69
CA HIS A 639 9.13 25.74 3.87
C HIS A 639 9.61 26.10 2.45
N PHE A 640 8.78 25.81 1.45
CA PHE A 640 8.99 26.35 0.10
C PHE A 640 9.03 27.88 0.13
N GLU A 641 9.82 28.49 -0.75
CA GLU A 641 9.87 29.95 -0.85
C GLU A 641 8.65 30.51 -1.56
N ARG A 642 8.15 31.67 -1.10
CA ARG A 642 7.07 32.38 -1.80
C ARG A 642 7.56 32.77 -3.22
N GLY A 643 6.80 32.37 -4.23
CA GLY A 643 6.99 32.78 -5.62
C GLY A 643 5.64 33.08 -6.26
N ALA A 644 5.57 34.05 -7.16
CA ALA A 644 4.33 34.39 -7.86
C ALA A 644 3.84 33.20 -8.69
N ILE A 645 2.58 32.81 -8.54
CA ILE A 645 1.96 31.78 -9.38
C ILE A 645 1.36 32.47 -10.59
N HIS A 646 1.84 32.14 -11.79
CA HIS A 646 1.26 32.72 -12.99
C HIS A 646 0.03 31.92 -13.43
N GLY A 647 -1.13 32.59 -13.43
CA GLY A 647 -2.29 32.11 -14.14
C GLY A 647 -1.97 32.01 -15.64
N ALA A 648 -2.29 30.88 -16.24
CA ALA A 648 -2.19 30.71 -17.68
C ALA A 648 -3.29 31.51 -18.41
N SER A 649 -3.17 32.83 -18.47
CA SER A 649 -3.99 33.68 -19.34
C SER A 649 -3.22 33.99 -20.63
N GLY A 650 -3.47 33.22 -21.70
CA GLY A 650 -2.92 33.50 -23.03
C GLY A 650 -2.74 32.29 -23.93
N LEU A 651 -3.03 32.46 -25.21
CA LEU A 651 -3.07 31.41 -26.26
C LEU A 651 -1.69 31.10 -26.88
N ALA A 652 -0.60 31.65 -26.35
CA ALA A 652 0.76 31.39 -26.79
C ALA A 652 1.59 30.87 -25.62
N LYS A 653 1.75 29.55 -25.51
CA LYS A 653 2.58 28.89 -24.49
C LYS A 653 3.79 28.23 -25.15
N SER A 654 4.98 28.58 -24.69
CA SER A 654 6.11 27.65 -24.78
C SER A 654 5.79 26.40 -23.96
N LEU A 655 6.33 25.23 -24.30
CA LEU A 655 6.21 24.01 -23.48
C LEU A 655 6.67 24.24 -22.02
N LEU A 656 7.52 25.24 -21.79
CA LEU A 656 8.00 25.68 -20.47
C LEU A 656 6.99 26.51 -19.66
N ASP A 657 5.92 27.01 -20.28
CA ASP A 657 4.83 27.75 -19.64
C ASP A 657 3.68 26.83 -19.16
N LEU A 658 3.84 25.50 -19.29
CA LEU A 658 2.84 24.53 -18.83
C LEU A 658 2.87 24.30 -17.31
N TRP A 659 4.02 24.51 -16.66
CA TRP A 659 4.19 24.29 -15.22
C TRP A 659 3.96 25.57 -14.42
N SER A 660 2.76 25.74 -13.88
CA SER A 660 2.31 26.97 -13.20
C SER A 660 3.13 27.33 -11.94
N TRP A 661 3.78 26.34 -11.32
CA TRP A 661 4.53 26.50 -10.05
C TRP A 661 6.02 26.80 -10.23
N ARG A 662 6.48 27.09 -11.45
CA ARG A 662 7.90 27.24 -11.78
C ARG A 662 8.65 28.26 -10.90
N ASN A 663 8.00 29.34 -10.48
CA ASN A 663 8.63 30.37 -9.65
C ASN A 663 8.87 29.90 -8.20
N ILE A 664 8.23 28.81 -7.79
CA ILE A 664 8.43 28.18 -6.49
C ILE A 664 9.39 26.99 -6.66
N THR A 665 9.10 26.10 -7.61
CA THR A 665 9.84 24.84 -7.77
C THR A 665 11.24 24.99 -8.35
N ARG A 666 11.57 26.13 -8.98
CA ARG A 666 12.91 26.43 -9.51
C ARG A 666 13.78 27.25 -8.57
N THR A 667 13.24 27.73 -7.46
CA THR A 667 13.98 28.59 -6.53
C THR A 667 14.99 27.74 -5.76
N GLU A 668 16.28 28.06 -5.93
CA GLU A 668 17.36 27.42 -5.18
C GLU A 668 17.45 28.03 -3.78
N ARG A 669 17.43 27.17 -2.76
CA ARG A 669 17.62 27.57 -1.37
C ARG A 669 18.96 27.10 -0.85
N ARG A 670 19.59 27.97 -0.04
CA ARG A 670 20.78 27.66 0.74
C ARG A 670 20.39 26.77 1.92
N GLY A 671 21.37 26.05 2.49
CA GLY A 671 21.15 25.21 3.68
C GLY A 671 20.53 23.83 3.38
N PHE A 672 20.61 23.34 2.14
CA PHE A 672 20.36 21.92 1.85
C PHE A 672 21.67 21.20 1.54
N ASN A 673 21.87 20.03 2.14
CA ASN A 673 23.00 19.14 1.89
C ASN A 673 22.51 17.73 1.53
N ASP A 674 23.32 16.99 0.77
CA ASP A 674 23.06 15.60 0.35
C ASP A 674 23.72 14.57 1.28
N LEU A 675 24.05 14.97 2.52
CA LEU A 675 24.71 14.13 3.52
C LEU A 675 23.89 14.00 4.80
N ASN A 676 22.60 14.36 4.76
CA ASN A 676 21.70 14.32 5.92
C ASN A 676 22.31 14.98 7.17
N LYS A 677 23.05 16.08 7.00
CA LYS A 677 23.64 16.83 8.10
C LYS A 677 22.64 17.85 8.63
N GLU A 678 22.63 18.03 9.94
CA GLU A 678 21.83 19.06 10.61
C GLU A 678 22.07 20.45 10.02
N GLU A 679 20.98 21.19 9.83
CA GLU A 679 20.98 22.59 9.41
C GLU A 679 20.16 23.38 10.43
N ARG A 680 20.79 24.36 11.09
CA ARG A 680 20.18 25.05 12.24
C ARG A 680 19.16 26.13 11.86
N ASP A 681 19.09 26.51 10.60
CA ASP A 681 18.15 27.52 10.07
C ASP A 681 16.69 27.03 10.03
N ARG A 682 16.45 25.76 10.36
CA ARG A 682 15.13 25.11 10.38
C ARG A 682 14.37 25.29 11.69
N TYR A 683 15.09 25.63 12.75
CA TYR A 683 14.54 25.68 14.10
C TYR A 683 14.05 27.08 14.46
N VAL A 684 13.01 27.13 15.29
CA VAL A 684 12.57 28.33 16.00
C VAL A 684 12.71 28.11 17.49
N GLU A 685 12.84 29.20 18.25
CA GLU A 685 12.80 29.14 19.70
C GLU A 685 11.42 28.68 20.18
N VAL A 686 11.39 27.76 21.15
CA VAL A 686 10.14 27.19 21.69
C VAL A 686 9.22 28.27 22.27
N ASP A 687 9.83 29.35 22.77
CA ASP A 687 9.17 30.56 23.27
C ASP A 687 8.48 31.39 22.19
N THR A 688 8.49 30.97 20.94
CA THR A 688 7.74 31.63 19.86
C THR A 688 6.50 30.84 19.43
N CYS A 689 6.29 29.66 20.01
CA CYS A 689 5.20 28.76 19.68
C CYS A 689 3.94 29.08 20.51
N ASN A 690 2.76 29.11 19.88
CA ASN A 690 1.47 29.18 20.58
C ASN A 690 1.00 27.79 21.01
N TYR A 691 1.21 26.81 20.12
CA TYR A 691 0.88 25.41 20.33
C TYR A 691 2.11 24.53 20.12
N LEU A 692 2.20 23.44 20.87
CA LEU A 692 3.30 22.47 20.79
C LEU A 692 2.73 21.06 20.82
N ILE A 693 3.25 20.19 19.96
CA ILE A 693 2.97 18.75 20.02
C ILE A 693 4.09 18.08 20.82
N ASP A 694 3.69 17.33 21.84
CA ASP A 694 4.60 16.56 22.68
C ASP A 694 4.08 15.13 22.89
N VAL A 695 4.99 14.20 23.14
CA VAL A 695 4.65 12.87 23.65
C VAL A 695 5.37 12.63 24.96
N ASP A 696 4.61 12.26 25.98
CA ASP A 696 5.16 11.92 27.28
C ASP A 696 5.00 10.42 27.56
N PHE A 697 6.11 9.76 27.91
CA PHE A 697 6.13 8.35 28.29
C PHE A 697 6.57 8.22 29.75
N PRO A 698 5.64 8.28 30.73
CA PRO A 698 5.97 8.31 32.15
C PRO A 698 6.86 7.15 32.61
N HIS A 699 6.68 5.98 32.00
CA HIS A 699 7.41 4.76 32.35
C HIS A 699 8.92 4.83 32.05
N ARG A 700 9.33 5.60 31.04
CA ARG A 700 10.75 5.78 30.68
C ARG A 700 11.54 6.51 31.77
N TYR A 701 10.85 7.33 32.56
CA TYR A 701 11.44 8.16 33.62
C TYR A 701 11.30 7.51 35.01
N ALA A 702 10.31 6.65 35.20
CA ALA A 702 10.08 5.96 36.48
C ALA A 702 11.19 4.97 36.85
N GLU A 703 11.78 4.27 35.88
CA GLU A 703 12.85 3.27 36.11
C GLU A 703 14.21 3.89 36.45
N GLN A 704 14.42 5.19 36.15
CA GLN A 704 15.68 5.89 36.46
C GLN A 704 15.76 6.41 37.91
N GLY A 705 14.81 6.02 38.78
CA GLY A 705 14.71 6.51 40.15
C GLY A 705 14.26 7.97 40.16
N GLY A 706 12.98 8.21 40.44
CA GLY A 706 12.27 9.49 40.29
C GLY A 706 12.81 10.73 41.04
N ALA A 707 14.08 10.74 41.47
CA ALA A 707 14.80 11.85 42.05
C ALA A 707 16.00 12.35 41.20
N HIS A 708 16.32 11.76 40.03
CA HIS A 708 17.47 12.16 39.21
C HIS A 708 17.16 13.09 38.02
N LEU A 709 15.95 13.63 37.94
CA LEU A 709 15.47 14.42 36.78
C LEU A 709 16.07 15.84 36.65
N SER A 710 16.89 16.35 37.57
CA SER A 710 17.44 17.71 37.41
C SER A 710 18.71 17.80 36.58
N ASN A 711 19.48 16.72 36.42
CA ASN A 711 20.84 16.80 35.86
C ASN A 711 21.03 16.07 34.53
N ASN A 712 20.04 15.28 34.07
CA ASN A 712 20.10 14.46 32.86
C ASN A 712 18.83 14.55 31.99
N GLU A 713 17.96 15.54 32.19
CA GLU A 713 16.92 15.79 31.18
C GLU A 713 17.60 16.16 29.85
N PRO A 714 17.25 15.50 28.73
CA PRO A 714 17.84 15.82 27.45
C PRO A 714 17.58 17.29 27.15
N THR A 715 18.66 18.05 26.97
CA THR A 715 18.63 19.52 26.87
C THR A 715 17.65 20.01 25.79
N TYR A 716 17.42 19.21 24.75
CA TYR A 716 16.55 19.55 23.62
C TYR A 716 15.23 18.76 23.58
N GLU A 717 15.01 17.81 24.49
CA GLU A 717 13.78 16.99 24.53
C GLU A 717 13.17 16.90 25.94
N PRO A 718 12.87 18.04 26.59
CA PRO A 718 12.23 18.04 27.91
C PRO A 718 10.80 17.49 27.84
N ARG A 719 10.23 17.23 29.03
CA ARG A 719 8.84 16.80 29.19
C ARG A 719 7.93 18.02 29.26
N TYR A 720 7.55 18.56 28.10
CA TYR A 720 6.75 19.79 28.01
C TYR A 720 5.37 19.66 28.67
N THR A 721 4.83 18.44 28.78
CA THR A 721 3.59 18.17 29.54
C THR A 721 3.67 18.54 31.03
N HIS A 722 4.89 18.62 31.59
CA HIS A 722 5.13 18.96 33.00
C HIS A 722 5.69 20.37 33.20
N ASP A 723 5.96 21.11 32.12
CA ASP A 723 6.44 22.48 32.18
C ASP A 723 5.28 23.43 32.52
N PRO A 724 5.38 24.26 33.57
CA PRO A 724 4.32 25.19 33.96
C PRO A 724 3.97 26.23 32.89
N ASN A 725 4.83 26.46 31.89
CA ASN A 725 4.53 27.37 30.78
C ASN A 725 3.54 26.77 29.76
N TRP A 726 3.24 25.48 29.85
CA TRP A 726 2.42 24.75 28.89
C TRP A 726 1.23 24.09 29.57
N THR A 727 0.05 24.20 28.95
CA THR A 727 -1.16 23.50 29.37
C THR A 727 -1.57 22.44 28.35
N ALA A 728 -1.79 21.22 28.83
CA ALA A 728 -2.27 20.12 28.00
C ALA A 728 -3.77 20.31 27.67
N LEU A 729 -4.09 20.50 26.39
CA LEU A 729 -5.45 20.70 25.92
C LEU A 729 -6.17 19.38 25.63
N ALA A 730 -5.48 18.47 24.93
CA ALA A 730 -5.98 17.16 24.58
C ALA A 730 -4.82 16.18 24.50
N CYS A 731 -4.99 15.03 25.13
CA CYS A 731 -4.02 13.94 25.11
C CYS A 731 -4.68 12.64 24.66
N TYR A 732 -3.95 11.86 23.88
CA TYR A 732 -4.43 10.60 23.34
C TYR A 732 -3.44 9.48 23.67
N PRO A 733 -3.93 8.28 24.04
CA PRO A 733 -3.07 7.17 24.43
C PRO A 733 -2.19 6.74 23.25
N PHE A 734 -0.91 6.59 23.50
CA PHE A 734 0.09 6.21 22.50
C PHE A 734 1.00 5.10 23.06
N LEU A 735 1.06 3.96 22.38
CA LEU A 735 1.73 2.78 22.92
C LEU A 735 3.25 2.99 23.02
N ASP A 736 3.80 2.81 24.21
CA ASP A 736 5.25 2.80 24.43
C ASP A 736 5.81 1.43 24.03
N ILE A 737 6.39 1.35 22.85
CA ILE A 737 6.93 0.10 22.31
C ILE A 737 8.07 -0.44 23.19
N GLU A 738 8.89 0.43 23.78
CA GLU A 738 10.11 0.08 24.53
C GLU A 738 9.82 -0.48 25.92
N HIS A 739 8.75 -0.02 26.57
CA HIS A 739 8.36 -0.49 27.91
C HIS A 739 7.17 -1.47 27.89
N SER A 740 6.58 -1.72 26.71
CA SER A 740 5.55 -2.75 26.52
C SER A 740 6.15 -4.16 26.40
N HIS A 741 6.82 -4.60 27.46
CA HIS A 741 7.44 -5.92 27.57
C HIS A 741 7.07 -6.58 28.90
N ALA A 742 7.15 -7.90 28.97
CA ALA A 742 6.97 -8.60 30.23
C ALA A 742 8.14 -8.33 31.19
N VAL A 743 7.83 -8.19 32.48
CA VAL A 743 8.79 -7.94 33.57
C VAL A 743 9.92 -8.98 33.55
N PRO A 744 11.19 -8.60 33.76
CA PRO A 744 12.30 -9.53 33.92
C PRO A 744 11.98 -10.63 34.96
N GLY A 745 12.33 -11.89 34.66
CA GLY A 745 11.96 -13.04 35.52
C GLY A 745 10.58 -13.66 35.25
N SER A 746 9.72 -13.02 34.45
CA SER A 746 8.42 -13.57 34.06
C SER A 746 8.54 -14.90 33.30
N SER A 747 7.53 -15.77 33.43
CA SER A 747 7.45 -17.02 32.71
C SER A 747 7.46 -16.82 31.19
N LYS A 748 7.90 -17.84 30.43
CA LYS A 748 7.91 -17.80 28.96
C LYS A 748 6.52 -17.50 28.38
N MET A 749 5.46 -17.99 29.02
CA MET A 749 4.08 -17.73 28.60
C MET A 749 3.70 -16.26 28.75
N VAL A 750 4.05 -15.61 29.87
CA VAL A 750 3.78 -14.18 30.08
C VAL A 750 4.55 -13.33 29.06
N LYS A 751 5.81 -13.68 28.79
CA LYS A 751 6.62 -13.02 27.75
C LYS A 751 5.98 -13.14 26.36
N LEU A 752 5.49 -14.32 26.01
CA LEU A 752 4.80 -14.55 24.75
C LEU A 752 3.50 -13.72 24.67
N VAL A 753 2.68 -13.71 25.73
CA VAL A 753 1.43 -12.92 25.78
C VAL A 753 1.72 -11.43 25.65
N ALA A 754 2.75 -10.89 26.31
CA ALA A 754 3.14 -9.49 26.18
C ALA A 754 3.52 -9.13 24.72
N ILE A 755 4.32 -9.98 24.08
CA ILE A 755 4.69 -9.80 22.66
C ILE A 755 3.44 -9.82 21.77
N LEU A 756 2.53 -10.76 22.00
CA LEU A 756 1.31 -10.90 21.22
C LEU A 756 0.36 -9.71 21.43
N LYS A 757 0.14 -9.24 22.67
CA LYS A 757 -0.70 -8.07 22.96
C LYS A 757 -0.12 -6.76 22.42
N ARG A 758 1.20 -6.65 22.32
CA ARG A 758 1.84 -5.49 21.68
C ARG A 758 1.64 -5.51 20.17
N ALA A 759 1.76 -6.68 19.55
CA ALA A 759 1.69 -6.85 18.10
C ALA A 759 0.24 -6.91 17.56
N PHE A 760 -0.69 -7.48 18.32
CA PHE A 760 -2.04 -7.85 17.90
C PHE A 760 -3.09 -7.36 18.89
N TRP A 761 -4.25 -6.97 18.38
CA TRP A 761 -5.39 -6.56 19.19
C TRP A 761 -6.12 -7.82 19.65
N ILE A 762 -6.08 -8.07 20.95
CA ILE A 762 -6.62 -9.28 21.53
C ILE A 762 -7.77 -8.88 22.47
N PRO A 763 -9.02 -9.26 22.15
CA PRO A 763 -10.19 -8.96 22.98
C PRO A 763 -10.26 -9.91 24.18
N LEU A 764 -9.24 -9.90 25.04
CA LEU A 764 -9.24 -10.64 26.30
C LEU A 764 -9.63 -9.72 27.47
N PRO A 765 -10.30 -10.25 28.51
CA PRO A 765 -10.61 -9.49 29.72
C PRO A 765 -9.35 -8.87 30.32
N ARG A 766 -9.40 -7.56 30.59
CA ARG A 766 -8.28 -6.79 31.18
C ARG A 766 -7.73 -7.46 32.45
N ALA A 767 -8.62 -7.97 33.29
CA ALA A 767 -8.30 -8.63 34.57
C ALA A 767 -7.37 -9.85 34.50
N LEU A 768 -7.22 -10.53 33.35
CA LEU A 768 -6.39 -11.75 33.26
C LEU A 768 -4.89 -11.44 33.04
N PHE A 769 -4.56 -10.29 32.43
CA PHE A 769 -3.19 -9.95 32.01
C PHE A 769 -2.97 -8.43 31.94
N ASP A 770 -3.60 -7.68 32.85
CA ASP A 770 -3.38 -6.24 33.01
C ASP A 770 -1.88 -5.97 33.20
N GLU A 771 -1.39 -4.85 32.67
CA GLU A 771 -0.02 -4.32 32.83
C GLU A 771 1.06 -4.64 31.77
N THR A 772 0.82 -5.47 30.75
CA THR A 772 1.87 -5.78 29.74
C THR A 772 2.10 -4.70 28.68
N ASN A 773 1.06 -4.03 28.21
CA ASN A 773 1.20 -2.88 27.31
C ASN A 773 1.24 -1.61 28.17
N LYS A 774 2.26 -0.78 27.96
CA LYS A 774 2.43 0.51 28.60
C LYS A 774 2.13 1.60 27.57
N PHE A 775 1.39 2.62 27.97
CA PHE A 775 1.01 3.74 27.11
C PHE A 775 1.59 5.03 27.68
N GLY A 776 1.98 5.94 26.79
CA GLY A 776 2.19 7.35 27.09
C GLY A 776 1.06 8.20 26.52
N ASP A 777 1.21 9.50 26.67
CA ASP A 777 0.22 10.50 26.27
C ASP A 777 0.80 11.35 25.14
N TYR A 778 0.15 11.30 23.97
CA TYR A 778 0.46 12.17 22.83
C TYR A 778 -0.45 13.39 22.89
N CYS A 779 0.12 14.55 23.20
CA CYS A 779 -0.61 15.72 23.64
C CYS A 779 -0.45 16.92 22.70
N LEU A 780 -1.55 17.66 22.55
CA LEU A 780 -1.55 19.05 22.09
C LEU A 780 -1.44 19.97 23.30
N LEU A 781 -0.38 20.76 23.34
CA LEU A 781 -0.11 21.73 24.39
C LEU A 781 -0.36 23.15 23.88
N ARG A 782 -0.89 24.01 24.75
CA ARG A 782 -1.03 25.45 24.53
C ARG A 782 -0.11 26.19 25.49
N ARG A 783 0.51 27.26 25.01
CA ARG A 783 1.34 28.10 25.85
C ARG A 783 0.49 29.02 26.70
N GLU A 784 0.79 29.11 27.99
CA GLU A 784 0.17 30.09 28.88
C GLU A 784 0.79 31.48 28.64
N ALA A 785 -0.05 32.51 28.66
CA ALA A 785 0.45 33.88 28.60
C ALA A 785 1.20 34.16 29.91
N LYS A 786 2.44 34.65 29.82
CA LYS A 786 3.13 35.18 31.01
C LYS A 786 2.27 36.34 31.53
N GLU A 787 1.70 36.20 32.73
CA GLU A 787 1.20 37.35 33.48
C GLU A 787 2.38 38.33 33.61
N ALA A 788 2.20 39.52 33.04
CA ALA A 788 3.22 40.56 32.99
C ALA A 788 3.33 41.32 34.31
#